data_AF-A0A933LZJ7-F1
#
_entry.id   AF-A0A933LZJ7-F1
#
_cell.length_a   1.000
_cell.length_b   1.000
_cell.length_c   1.000
_cell.angle_alpha   90.00
_cell.angle_beta   90.00
_cell.angle_gamma   90.00
#
_symmetry.space_group_name_H-M   'P 1'
#
loop_
_entity.id
_entity.type
_entity.pdbx_description
1 polymer ?
#
loop_
_entity_poly.entity_id
_entity_poly.type
_entity_poly.pdbx_seq_one_letter_code
_entity_poly.pdbx_strand_id
1 'polypeptide(L)'
;MTTPSRLVALAACLGLAALPLSHADSTFTTTGFVPLPDLGPGLYQGHPGGLYPGGTSVRPADHLAAGLAAVQGIRPIDRYGNDDPVRGRIVLLSVGLSNTNTEFLGPYTDPAWQDQAFRNRARELAARNPAVQVVNGAEGGATAAAWADPAHRIWTLLSGNLMAAAVTDVQVQVVWMKLAESQPYRSGAFPAHAQALQASLEQVARNLRARFPNLAVIYCSSRTRAWTTGQPGDGALPNMNPEPYAYESGFAVRWMIEDQMLGRGDLNFDPALGPVVAPWLTWGPYLWADGTNPRSDGLVWEFADVRGDDYTHPSMSGTRKVADQLLAFFQTDPTATWFLRPEAAPFEVSASADVYSGVAPLSVQFSSEGAASYAWNFDDGTSSLLQNPAKTFRVPGAYRVRMTAADASGSSVTRELRVQVGSSGSSLVARRLAVGYNHALVLASDGIALASGRNGLLQLGLPGADRPSFAPVPGVAEVRAVVAGGYHSLAIRQDGALVAWGSNASGQLGIGSFSTASSPVAVALDPFVSGAAAGWGHSLAWSEDGSLWAWGDNRAGQLGDGSLSNRALPVPVALPAAVVHAAAGGGHSLAVLSDGSVWAWGMNTYGQLGDGTLACRYVPVQLLGLPAAVQVAAGQSHSLALAADGTVWAWGRNLGGRLGDGTTADRAMPVPVAGLAGAVSVSAGLNFSAALLSDGTLYAWGRNSSGQLGDSTTADRLSPVQVPVAGVVEIAAGNETLFLAAADGTVLVQGSNASGQAGLGSLGGILSPAQANGLDLDP
;
A
#
# COMPACT_ATOMS: atom_id res chain seq x y z
N MET A 1 71.43 14.29 -60.74
CA MET A 1 72.27 14.24 -59.52
C MET A 1 71.52 14.94 -58.40
N THR A 2 71.47 14.30 -57.24
CA THR A 2 71.28 14.84 -55.87
C THR A 2 69.99 15.58 -55.49
N THR A 3 69.14 14.86 -54.73
CA THR A 3 68.34 15.33 -53.56
C THR A 3 69.21 16.00 -52.49
N PRO A 4 68.68 16.84 -51.56
CA PRO A 4 68.02 16.39 -50.29
C PRO A 4 66.75 17.20 -49.87
N SER A 5 65.65 16.56 -49.40
CA SER A 5 65.15 16.39 -47.98
C SER A 5 64.89 17.68 -47.16
N ARG A 6 63.82 17.87 -46.36
CA ARG A 6 62.94 16.96 -45.58
C ARG A 6 61.72 17.73 -44.99
N LEU A 7 60.58 17.02 -44.83
CA LEU A 7 59.55 17.04 -43.74
C LEU A 7 58.93 18.40 -43.31
N VAL A 8 57.59 18.56 -43.23
CA VAL A 8 56.67 17.92 -42.26
C VAL A 8 55.28 17.68 -42.87
N ALA A 9 54.64 16.61 -42.42
CA ALA A 9 53.32 16.12 -42.81
C ALA A 9 52.13 16.89 -42.20
N LEU A 10 51.03 17.00 -42.95
CA LEU A 10 49.72 16.49 -42.52
C LEU A 10 48.79 16.36 -43.74
N ALA A 11 48.20 15.17 -43.90
CA ALA A 11 47.24 14.86 -44.94
C ALA A 11 45.81 15.25 -44.50
N ALA A 12 45.05 15.87 -45.40
CA ALA A 12 43.59 15.80 -45.42
C ALA A 12 43.14 15.87 -46.88
N CYS A 13 42.91 14.70 -47.46
CA CYS A 13 42.43 14.51 -48.82
C CYS A 13 40.90 14.54 -48.89
N LEU A 14 40.41 15.17 -49.96
CA LEU A 14 39.23 14.80 -50.76
C LEU A 14 37.86 14.86 -50.09
N GLY A 15 37.23 16.04 -50.20
CA GLY A 15 35.78 16.18 -50.22
C GLY A 15 35.21 15.68 -51.56
N LEU A 16 34.87 14.40 -51.62
CA LEU A 16 33.88 13.87 -52.56
C LEU A 16 32.51 14.07 -51.91
N ALA A 17 31.69 14.92 -52.50
CA ALA A 17 30.31 15.15 -52.09
C ALA A 17 29.51 13.85 -52.27
N ALA A 18 29.34 13.09 -51.19
CA ALA A 18 28.27 12.13 -51.06
C ALA A 18 26.97 12.92 -50.94
N LEU A 19 26.02 12.68 -51.85
CA LEU A 19 24.63 13.05 -51.66
C LEU A 19 24.18 12.45 -50.33
N PRO A 20 23.70 13.24 -49.34
CA PRO A 20 22.99 12.65 -48.23
C PRO A 20 21.75 11.99 -48.81
N LEU A 21 21.60 10.69 -48.55
CA LEU A 21 20.31 10.02 -48.55
C LEU A 21 19.36 10.95 -47.79
N SER A 22 18.41 11.53 -48.50
CA SER A 22 17.35 12.34 -47.92
C SER A 22 16.60 11.46 -46.94
N HIS A 23 16.86 11.64 -45.65
CA HIS A 23 15.88 11.27 -44.63
C HIS A 23 14.58 11.97 -45.02
N ALA A 24 13.50 11.20 -45.12
CA ALA A 24 12.17 11.76 -45.31
C ALA A 24 11.89 12.74 -44.15
N ASP A 25 11.53 13.96 -44.52
CA ASP A 25 11.06 15.00 -43.62
C ASP A 25 9.77 14.54 -42.92
N SER A 26 9.81 14.41 -41.61
CA SER A 26 8.71 13.97 -40.74
C SER A 26 7.73 15.10 -40.37
N THR A 27 7.78 16.24 -41.06
CA THR A 27 6.86 17.37 -40.84
C THR A 27 5.78 17.47 -41.94
N PHE A 28 4.81 16.55 -41.94
CA PHE A 28 3.59 16.71 -42.77
C PHE A 28 2.31 16.39 -41.99
N THR A 29 1.80 17.43 -41.30
CA THR A 29 0.45 17.57 -40.75
C THR A 29 -0.51 18.27 -41.72
N THR A 30 -0.34 18.14 -43.04
CA THR A 30 -1.13 18.88 -44.03
C THR A 30 -1.90 17.98 -44.99
N THR A 31 -2.90 17.25 -44.48
CA THR A 31 -4.10 16.86 -45.26
C THR A 31 -5.34 16.78 -44.36
N GLY A 32 -5.87 17.90 -43.86
CA GLY A 32 -7.31 18.10 -43.57
C GLY A 32 -8.10 17.11 -42.69
N PHE A 33 -7.49 16.09 -42.08
CA PHE A 33 -8.10 15.13 -41.17
C PHE A 33 -7.17 15.01 -39.97
N VAL A 34 -7.64 15.52 -38.84
CA VAL A 34 -6.92 15.56 -37.57
C VAL A 34 -6.61 14.12 -37.14
N PRO A 35 -5.34 13.78 -36.86
CA PRO A 35 -4.98 12.52 -36.22
C PRO A 35 -5.71 12.41 -34.87
N LEU A 36 -6.45 11.32 -34.66
CA LEU A 36 -7.13 11.01 -33.41
C LEU A 36 -6.24 10.77 -32.16
N PRO A 37 -4.88 10.66 -32.17
CA PRO A 37 -4.13 10.32 -30.95
C PRO A 37 -3.96 11.45 -29.91
N ASP A 38 -4.27 12.71 -30.23
CA ASP A 38 -3.80 13.86 -29.40
C ASP A 38 -4.87 14.51 -28.50
N LEU A 39 -5.97 13.84 -28.14
CA LEU A 39 -7.00 14.59 -27.41
C LEU A 39 -6.56 15.05 -26.03
N GLY A 40 -5.83 14.28 -25.22
CA GLY A 40 -5.81 14.61 -23.79
C GLY A 40 -7.25 14.92 -23.30
N PRO A 41 -7.51 15.97 -22.51
CA PRO A 41 -8.88 16.40 -22.16
C PRO A 41 -9.68 17.06 -23.31
N GLY A 42 -9.16 17.12 -24.53
CA GLY A 42 -9.75 17.77 -25.71
C GLY A 42 -10.93 17.03 -26.33
N LEU A 43 -11.65 17.72 -27.23
CA LEU A 43 -12.85 17.21 -27.92
C LEU A 43 -12.55 16.83 -29.39
N TYR A 44 -13.06 15.69 -29.87
CA TYR A 44 -13.18 15.37 -31.30
C TYR A 44 -14.66 15.42 -31.71
N GLN A 45 -15.01 16.33 -32.63
CA GLN A 45 -16.40 16.56 -33.09
C GLN A 45 -17.41 16.72 -31.93
N GLY A 46 -16.98 17.33 -30.81
CA GLY A 46 -17.82 17.53 -29.62
C GLY A 46 -17.75 16.40 -28.58
N HIS A 47 -17.00 15.33 -28.82
CA HIS A 47 -16.84 14.21 -27.89
C HIS A 47 -15.49 14.28 -27.12
N PRO A 48 -15.48 14.22 -25.78
CA PRO A 48 -14.25 14.27 -24.99
C PRO A 48 -13.37 13.03 -25.16
N GLY A 49 -12.07 13.22 -25.36
CA GLY A 49 -11.03 12.17 -25.41
C GLY A 49 -10.64 11.61 -24.04
N GLY A 50 -10.08 10.40 -23.99
CA GLY A 50 -9.72 9.66 -22.76
C GLY A 50 -10.23 8.21 -22.78
N LEU A 51 -9.64 7.34 -21.94
CA LEU A 51 -9.92 5.88 -21.90
C LEU A 51 -11.05 5.49 -20.95
N TYR A 52 -11.33 6.33 -19.95
CA TYR A 52 -12.29 6.09 -18.88
C TYR A 52 -13.34 7.24 -18.86
N PRO A 53 -14.47 7.06 -18.15
CA PRO A 53 -15.56 8.03 -18.12
C PRO A 53 -15.10 9.45 -17.80
N GLY A 54 -15.73 10.42 -18.45
CA GLY A 54 -15.36 11.82 -18.31
C GLY A 54 -14.07 12.23 -19.02
N GLY A 55 -13.50 11.35 -19.85
CA GLY A 55 -12.32 11.67 -20.66
C GLY A 55 -11.00 11.54 -19.91
N THR A 56 -10.96 10.75 -18.84
CA THR A 56 -9.73 10.48 -18.09
C THR A 56 -8.93 9.31 -18.66
N SER A 57 -7.60 9.37 -18.55
CA SER A 57 -6.70 8.24 -18.81
C SER A 57 -6.27 7.52 -17.53
N VAL A 58 -6.78 7.96 -16.37
CA VAL A 58 -6.51 7.36 -15.06
C VAL A 58 -7.48 6.22 -14.82
N ARG A 59 -6.94 5.02 -14.56
CA ARG A 59 -7.72 3.81 -14.24
C ARG A 59 -8.48 3.99 -12.91
N PRO A 60 -9.82 3.85 -12.91
CA PRO A 60 -10.59 3.81 -11.68
C PRO A 60 -10.22 2.63 -10.78
N ALA A 61 -10.23 2.84 -9.45
CA ALA A 61 -9.84 1.84 -8.45
C ALA A 61 -10.69 0.56 -8.52
N ASP A 62 -11.99 0.70 -8.76
CA ASP A 62 -12.91 -0.44 -8.87
C ASP A 62 -12.56 -1.37 -10.03
N HIS A 63 -11.91 -0.86 -11.09
CA HIS A 63 -11.51 -1.70 -12.23
C HIS A 63 -10.30 -2.55 -11.89
N LEU A 64 -9.37 -1.98 -11.12
CA LEU A 64 -8.25 -2.74 -10.61
C LEU A 64 -8.79 -3.86 -9.71
N ALA A 65 -9.69 -3.54 -8.78
CA ALA A 65 -10.29 -4.53 -7.90
C ALA A 65 -11.04 -5.64 -8.66
N ALA A 66 -11.81 -5.29 -9.69
CA ALA A 66 -12.58 -6.26 -10.46
C ALA A 66 -11.71 -7.13 -11.39
N GLY A 67 -10.69 -6.53 -12.01
CA GLY A 67 -9.68 -7.27 -12.76
C GLY A 67 -8.90 -8.23 -11.85
N LEU A 68 -8.54 -7.81 -10.64
CA LEU A 68 -7.90 -8.65 -9.64
C LEU A 68 -8.77 -9.83 -9.24
N ALA A 69 -10.06 -9.60 -8.95
CA ALA A 69 -11.00 -10.66 -8.61
C ALA A 69 -11.18 -11.69 -9.75
N ALA A 70 -11.22 -11.23 -11.00
CA ALA A 70 -11.30 -12.10 -12.17
C ALA A 70 -10.08 -13.02 -12.31
N VAL A 71 -8.89 -12.47 -12.05
CA VAL A 71 -7.62 -13.22 -12.16
C VAL A 71 -7.44 -14.20 -11.00
N GLN A 72 -7.91 -13.87 -9.79
CA GLN A 72 -7.90 -14.79 -8.64
C GLN A 72 -8.66 -16.10 -8.90
N GLY A 73 -9.64 -16.09 -9.81
CA GLY A 73 -10.41 -17.29 -10.18
C GLY A 73 -9.69 -18.24 -11.14
N ILE A 74 -8.61 -17.80 -11.80
CA ILE A 74 -7.89 -18.61 -12.79
C ILE A 74 -7.03 -19.65 -12.07
N ARG A 75 -7.25 -20.93 -12.39
CA ARG A 75 -6.58 -22.04 -11.71
C ARG A 75 -6.53 -23.29 -12.58
N PRO A 76 -5.65 -24.27 -12.29
CA PRO A 76 -5.59 -25.50 -13.05
C PRO A 76 -6.90 -26.27 -12.94
N ILE A 77 -7.56 -26.51 -14.08
CA ILE A 77 -8.80 -27.28 -14.16
C ILE A 77 -8.65 -28.47 -15.12
N ASP A 78 -9.29 -29.58 -14.77
CA ASP A 78 -9.34 -30.77 -15.62
C ASP A 78 -10.19 -30.54 -16.88
N ARG A 79 -10.26 -31.56 -17.76
CA ARG A 79 -11.03 -31.49 -19.01
C ARG A 79 -12.56 -31.36 -18.81
N TYR A 80 -13.04 -31.53 -17.59
CA TYR A 80 -14.45 -31.44 -17.21
C TYR A 80 -14.76 -30.13 -16.48
N GLY A 81 -13.75 -29.31 -16.17
CA GLY A 81 -13.89 -28.01 -15.52
C GLY A 81 -13.79 -28.06 -14.00
N ASN A 82 -13.36 -29.19 -13.43
CA ASN A 82 -13.12 -29.30 -11.99
C ASN A 82 -11.70 -28.89 -11.65
N ASP A 83 -11.50 -28.37 -10.43
CA ASP A 83 -10.19 -28.02 -9.90
C ASP A 83 -9.28 -29.24 -9.83
N ASP A 84 -8.11 -29.16 -10.47
CA ASP A 84 -7.10 -30.21 -10.46
C ASP A 84 -5.70 -29.58 -10.47
N PRO A 85 -5.10 -29.31 -9.29
CA PRO A 85 -3.80 -28.64 -9.20
C PRO A 85 -2.63 -29.50 -9.72
N VAL A 86 -2.83 -30.80 -9.95
CA VAL A 86 -1.75 -31.73 -10.32
C VAL A 86 -1.74 -32.02 -11.81
N ARG A 87 -2.92 -32.24 -12.41
CA ARG A 87 -3.07 -32.63 -13.83
C ARG A 87 -3.93 -31.66 -14.63
N GLY A 88 -4.58 -30.72 -13.96
CA GLY A 88 -5.37 -29.67 -14.59
C GLY A 88 -4.50 -28.73 -15.41
N ARG A 89 -5.15 -27.97 -16.27
CA ARG A 89 -4.51 -27.01 -17.17
C ARG A 89 -5.11 -25.63 -17.02
N ILE A 90 -4.28 -24.63 -17.26
CA ILE A 90 -4.67 -23.24 -17.47
C ILE A 90 -4.38 -22.94 -18.93
N VAL A 91 -5.43 -22.74 -19.74
CA VAL A 91 -5.26 -22.56 -21.18
C VAL A 91 -5.40 -21.09 -21.55
N LEU A 92 -4.33 -20.56 -22.14
CA LEU A 92 -4.31 -19.27 -22.81
C LEU A 92 -4.39 -19.49 -24.32
N LEU A 93 -5.33 -18.80 -24.95
CA LEU A 93 -5.63 -18.91 -26.37
C LEU A 93 -5.42 -17.58 -27.10
N SER A 94 -4.72 -17.55 -28.23
CA SER A 94 -4.76 -16.40 -29.14
C SER A 94 -5.90 -16.52 -30.16
N VAL A 95 -6.49 -15.39 -30.55
CA VAL A 95 -7.53 -15.25 -31.58
C VAL A 95 -7.19 -14.02 -32.40
N GLY A 96 -7.09 -14.15 -33.72
CA GLY A 96 -6.75 -12.99 -34.55
C GLY A 96 -6.34 -13.27 -35.98
N LEU A 97 -5.81 -12.22 -36.63
CA LEU A 97 -5.35 -12.18 -38.03
C LEU A 97 -3.87 -12.58 -38.20
N SER A 98 -3.33 -12.45 -39.43
CA SER A 98 -1.93 -12.80 -39.77
C SER A 98 -0.89 -12.24 -38.80
N ASN A 99 -1.02 -10.99 -38.40
CA ASN A 99 -0.02 -10.32 -37.59
C ASN A 99 -0.10 -10.81 -36.13
N THR A 100 -1.30 -11.11 -35.63
CA THR A 100 -1.49 -11.80 -34.34
C THR A 100 -0.78 -13.15 -34.37
N ASN A 101 -0.94 -13.90 -35.46
CA ASN A 101 -0.27 -15.17 -35.64
C ASN A 101 1.26 -15.02 -35.73
N THR A 102 1.79 -13.99 -36.41
CA THR A 102 3.23 -13.67 -36.44
C THR A 102 3.77 -13.25 -35.08
N GLU A 103 3.05 -12.42 -34.32
CA GLU A 103 3.43 -12.00 -32.96
C GLU A 103 3.41 -13.18 -31.97
N PHE A 104 2.48 -14.11 -32.18
CA PHE A 104 2.32 -15.29 -31.34
C PHE A 104 3.32 -16.40 -31.67
N LEU A 105 3.55 -16.70 -32.95
CA LEU A 105 4.36 -17.83 -33.43
C LEU A 105 5.75 -17.48 -33.99
N GLY A 106 5.96 -16.21 -34.34
CA GLY A 106 7.06 -15.78 -35.21
C GLY A 106 6.74 -16.07 -36.69
N PRO A 107 7.44 -15.43 -37.64
CA PRO A 107 7.33 -15.76 -39.05
C PRO A 107 7.76 -17.21 -39.31
N TYR A 108 7.00 -17.90 -40.16
CA TYR A 108 7.12 -19.35 -40.39
C TYR A 108 8.47 -19.81 -40.95
N THR A 109 9.28 -18.91 -41.50
CA THR A 109 10.45 -19.25 -42.33
C THR A 109 11.81 -18.99 -41.68
N ASP A 110 11.87 -18.29 -40.54
CA ASP A 110 13.14 -17.92 -39.89
C ASP A 110 13.15 -18.29 -38.39
N PRO A 111 13.94 -19.29 -37.97
CA PRO A 111 14.07 -19.68 -36.57
C PRO A 111 14.49 -18.54 -35.64
N ALA A 112 15.30 -17.58 -36.11
CA ALA A 112 15.79 -16.48 -35.27
C ALA A 112 14.68 -15.56 -34.75
N TRP A 113 13.55 -15.52 -35.46
CA TRP A 113 12.38 -14.73 -35.05
C TRP A 113 11.39 -15.53 -34.20
N GLN A 114 11.36 -16.85 -34.33
CA GLN A 114 10.45 -17.70 -33.56
C GLN A 114 10.77 -17.63 -32.06
N ASP A 115 12.04 -17.53 -31.69
CA ASP A 115 12.48 -17.37 -30.30
C ASP A 115 12.03 -16.03 -29.68
N GLN A 116 11.80 -15.00 -30.50
CA GLN A 116 11.33 -13.69 -30.04
C GLN A 116 9.82 -13.62 -29.86
N ALA A 117 9.07 -14.56 -30.44
CA ALA A 117 7.61 -14.57 -30.43
C ALA A 117 7.04 -14.98 -29.08
N PHE A 118 5.82 -14.52 -28.80
CA PHE A 118 5.18 -14.72 -27.49
C PHE A 118 5.10 -16.19 -27.09
N ARG A 119 4.68 -17.10 -27.99
CA ARG A 119 4.49 -18.52 -27.63
C ARG A 119 5.75 -19.18 -27.14
N ASN A 120 6.90 -18.98 -27.80
CA ASN A 120 8.14 -19.66 -27.42
C ASN A 120 8.65 -19.12 -26.09
N ARG A 121 8.62 -17.80 -25.90
CA ARG A 121 9.00 -17.16 -24.63
C ARG A 121 8.04 -17.51 -23.49
N ALA A 122 6.75 -17.60 -23.77
CA ALA A 122 5.75 -18.08 -22.81
C ALA A 122 5.91 -19.57 -22.51
N ARG A 123 6.37 -20.39 -23.45
CA ARG A 123 6.71 -21.81 -23.23
C ARG A 123 7.96 -22.00 -22.38
N GLU A 124 8.98 -21.14 -22.50
CA GLU A 124 10.14 -21.15 -21.60
C GLU A 124 9.72 -20.90 -20.14
N LEU A 125 8.69 -20.08 -19.95
CA LEU A 125 8.09 -19.83 -18.64
C LEU A 125 7.16 -20.97 -18.22
N ALA A 126 6.35 -21.51 -19.13
CA ALA A 126 5.49 -22.67 -18.88
C ALA A 126 6.28 -23.97 -18.62
N ALA A 127 7.53 -24.09 -19.10
CA ALA A 127 8.43 -25.16 -18.68
C ALA A 127 8.68 -25.15 -17.16
N ARG A 128 8.46 -24.00 -16.50
CA ARG A 128 8.53 -23.81 -15.06
C ARG A 128 7.16 -23.93 -14.37
N ASN A 129 6.04 -23.77 -15.10
CA ASN A 129 4.69 -24.08 -14.64
C ASN A 129 3.98 -25.05 -15.61
N PRO A 130 4.04 -26.38 -15.36
CA PRO A 130 3.54 -27.37 -16.28
C PRO A 130 2.01 -27.31 -16.46
N ALA A 131 1.26 -26.65 -15.57
CA ALA A 131 -0.18 -26.51 -15.72
C ALA A 131 -0.56 -25.59 -16.90
N VAL A 132 0.33 -24.70 -17.35
CA VAL A 132 -0.02 -23.74 -18.40
C VAL A 132 0.10 -24.34 -19.79
N GLN A 133 -0.96 -24.16 -20.58
CA GLN A 133 -0.95 -24.48 -22.00
C GLN A 133 -1.18 -23.20 -22.82
N VAL A 134 -0.20 -22.86 -23.65
CA VAL A 134 -0.28 -21.73 -24.58
C VAL A 134 -0.65 -22.26 -25.96
N VAL A 135 -1.83 -21.87 -26.46
CA VAL A 135 -2.43 -22.36 -27.71
C VAL A 135 -2.58 -21.23 -28.70
N ASN A 136 -2.11 -21.44 -29.92
CA ASN A 136 -2.35 -20.50 -31.02
C ASN A 136 -3.69 -20.82 -31.69
N GLY A 137 -4.65 -19.90 -31.59
CA GLY A 137 -5.88 -19.96 -32.36
C GLY A 137 -5.96 -18.92 -33.47
N ALA A 138 -5.00 -17.99 -33.53
CA ALA A 138 -4.95 -16.97 -34.58
C ALA A 138 -4.71 -17.60 -35.96
N GLU A 139 -5.36 -17.06 -36.98
CA GLU A 139 -5.32 -17.57 -38.35
C GLU A 139 -4.95 -16.44 -39.32
N GLY A 140 -4.00 -16.75 -40.23
CA GLY A 140 -3.58 -15.81 -41.26
C GLY A 140 -4.73 -15.33 -42.14
N GLY A 141 -4.85 -14.02 -42.31
CA GLY A 141 -5.85 -13.38 -43.18
C GLY A 141 -7.29 -13.40 -42.64
N ALA A 142 -7.53 -13.88 -41.42
CA ALA A 142 -8.86 -13.86 -40.81
C ALA A 142 -9.27 -12.44 -40.40
N THR A 143 -10.48 -12.02 -40.78
CA THR A 143 -11.04 -10.70 -40.47
C THR A 143 -11.93 -10.77 -39.22
N ALA A 144 -12.27 -9.63 -38.64
CA ALA A 144 -13.21 -9.57 -37.51
C ALA A 144 -14.56 -10.22 -37.87
N ALA A 145 -15.09 -9.94 -39.06
CA ALA A 145 -16.30 -10.58 -39.58
C ALA A 145 -16.19 -12.12 -39.68
N ALA A 146 -15.03 -12.67 -40.08
CA ALA A 146 -14.83 -14.11 -40.14
C ALA A 146 -14.90 -14.76 -38.74
N TRP A 147 -14.38 -14.10 -37.72
CA TRP A 147 -14.48 -14.53 -36.32
C TRP A 147 -15.89 -14.32 -35.74
N ALA A 148 -16.62 -13.30 -36.20
CA ALA A 148 -17.99 -13.06 -35.77
C ALA A 148 -18.97 -14.14 -36.27
N ASP A 149 -18.67 -14.84 -37.37
CA ASP A 149 -19.46 -15.98 -37.88
C ASP A 149 -19.03 -17.31 -37.22
N PRO A 150 -19.85 -17.90 -36.31
CA PRO A 150 -19.52 -19.17 -35.66
C PRO A 150 -19.51 -20.38 -36.61
N ALA A 151 -20.10 -20.27 -37.81
CA ALA A 151 -20.07 -21.31 -38.83
C ALA A 151 -18.83 -21.24 -39.73
N HIS A 152 -18.04 -20.17 -39.62
CA HIS A 152 -16.84 -20.00 -40.42
C HIS A 152 -15.77 -21.05 -40.06
N ARG A 153 -15.05 -21.55 -41.07
CA ARG A 153 -14.08 -22.65 -40.95
C ARG A 153 -12.98 -22.45 -39.89
N ILE A 154 -12.70 -21.21 -39.52
CA ILE A 154 -11.68 -20.88 -38.51
C ILE A 154 -12.02 -21.44 -37.13
N TRP A 155 -13.30 -21.56 -36.78
CA TRP A 155 -13.72 -22.16 -35.52
C TRP A 155 -13.46 -23.67 -35.50
N THR A 156 -13.53 -24.33 -36.66
CA THR A 156 -13.13 -25.74 -36.81
C THR A 156 -11.62 -25.91 -36.70
N LEU A 157 -10.83 -25.02 -37.31
CA LEU A 157 -9.36 -25.01 -37.17
C LEU A 157 -8.93 -24.81 -35.72
N LEU A 158 -9.60 -23.89 -35.00
CA LEU A 158 -9.38 -23.66 -33.58
C LEU A 158 -9.60 -24.93 -32.74
N SER A 159 -10.67 -25.69 -33.01
CA SER A 159 -10.90 -26.98 -32.36
C SER A 159 -9.74 -27.95 -32.59
N GLY A 160 -9.23 -28.02 -33.82
CA GLY A 160 -8.06 -28.83 -34.15
C GLY A 160 -6.81 -28.42 -33.37
N ASN A 161 -6.58 -27.12 -33.20
CA ASN A 161 -5.44 -26.60 -32.46
C ASN A 161 -5.51 -26.90 -30.95
N LEU A 162 -6.69 -26.81 -30.34
CA LEU A 162 -6.91 -27.19 -28.94
C LEU A 162 -6.68 -28.70 -28.73
N MET A 163 -7.23 -29.53 -29.62
CA MET A 163 -7.01 -30.98 -29.59
C MET A 163 -5.53 -31.35 -29.76
N ALA A 164 -4.82 -30.70 -30.68
CA ALA A 164 -3.38 -30.90 -30.89
C ALA A 164 -2.55 -30.50 -29.66
N ALA A 165 -3.04 -29.53 -28.88
CA ALA A 165 -2.46 -29.12 -27.60
C ALA A 165 -2.93 -29.97 -26.40
N ALA A 166 -3.70 -31.04 -26.64
CA ALA A 166 -4.25 -31.93 -25.62
C ALA A 166 -5.09 -31.23 -24.54
N VAL A 167 -5.82 -30.18 -24.92
CA VAL A 167 -6.72 -29.42 -24.06
C VAL A 167 -8.11 -29.29 -24.67
N THR A 168 -9.10 -28.95 -23.85
CA THR A 168 -10.51 -28.82 -24.27
C THR A 168 -11.00 -27.38 -24.14
N ASP A 169 -12.11 -27.07 -24.81
CA ASP A 169 -12.80 -25.78 -24.69
C ASP A 169 -13.11 -25.41 -23.22
N VAL A 170 -13.40 -26.40 -22.37
CA VAL A 170 -13.67 -26.22 -20.94
C VAL A 170 -12.48 -25.64 -20.18
N GLN A 171 -11.25 -25.89 -20.64
CA GLN A 171 -10.03 -25.48 -19.95
C GLN A 171 -9.53 -24.08 -20.36
N VAL A 172 -10.15 -23.48 -21.40
CA VAL A 172 -9.86 -22.12 -21.87
C VAL A 172 -10.37 -21.12 -20.85
N GLN A 173 -9.43 -20.44 -20.19
CA GLN A 173 -9.70 -19.45 -19.15
C GLN A 173 -9.28 -18.04 -19.57
N VAL A 174 -8.33 -17.91 -20.51
CA VAL A 174 -7.80 -16.63 -20.98
C VAL A 174 -7.72 -16.60 -22.50
N VAL A 175 -8.19 -15.51 -23.12
CA VAL A 175 -8.08 -15.29 -24.57
C VAL A 175 -7.36 -13.97 -24.85
N TRP A 176 -6.34 -13.97 -25.70
CA TRP A 176 -5.84 -12.76 -26.36
C TRP A 176 -6.50 -12.62 -27.73
N MET A 177 -7.33 -11.60 -27.91
CA MET A 177 -8.05 -11.29 -29.14
C MET A 177 -7.45 -10.07 -29.85
N LYS A 178 -7.02 -10.24 -31.10
CA LYS A 178 -6.57 -9.15 -31.97
C LYS A 178 -7.11 -9.23 -33.40
N LEU A 179 -7.98 -8.27 -33.75
CA LEU A 179 -8.81 -8.29 -34.95
C LEU A 179 -8.82 -6.96 -35.70
N ALA A 180 -9.21 -7.02 -36.98
CA ALA A 180 -9.42 -5.87 -37.87
C ALA A 180 -10.56 -6.14 -38.88
N GLU A 181 -11.25 -5.08 -39.33
CA GLU A 181 -12.26 -5.16 -40.38
C GLU A 181 -11.66 -5.29 -41.78
N SER A 182 -12.36 -6.00 -42.67
CA SER A 182 -12.02 -6.04 -44.10
C SER A 182 -12.56 -4.81 -44.82
N GLN A 183 -11.75 -4.20 -45.69
CA GLN A 183 -12.18 -3.08 -46.56
C GLN A 183 -12.87 -1.93 -45.80
N PRO A 184 -12.28 -1.42 -44.70
CA PRO A 184 -12.94 -0.44 -43.81
C PRO A 184 -13.33 0.87 -44.51
N TYR A 185 -12.72 1.19 -45.66
CA TYR A 185 -13.10 2.33 -46.51
C TYR A 185 -14.54 2.23 -47.05
N ARG A 186 -15.12 1.03 -47.17
CA ARG A 186 -16.50 0.82 -47.64
C ARG A 186 -17.55 1.15 -46.57
N SER A 187 -17.16 1.13 -45.30
CA SER A 187 -18.03 1.44 -44.17
C SER A 187 -18.21 2.95 -43.94
N GLY A 188 -17.61 3.79 -44.80
CA GLY A 188 -17.71 5.25 -44.71
C GLY A 188 -16.70 5.90 -43.77
N ALA A 189 -16.86 7.21 -43.55
CA ALA A 189 -16.01 7.98 -42.65
C ALA A 189 -16.20 7.55 -41.18
N PHE A 190 -15.27 7.97 -40.33
CA PHE A 190 -15.45 7.85 -38.88
C PHE A 190 -16.77 8.52 -38.45
N PRO A 191 -17.55 7.96 -37.49
CA PRO A 191 -17.26 6.77 -36.68
C PRO A 191 -17.76 5.43 -37.27
N ALA A 192 -18.37 5.41 -38.45
CA ALA A 192 -19.13 4.24 -38.93
C ALA A 192 -18.29 2.94 -39.05
N HIS A 193 -17.04 3.02 -39.52
CA HIS A 193 -16.17 1.85 -39.57
C HIS A 193 -15.68 1.38 -38.19
N ALA A 194 -15.55 2.29 -37.21
CA ALA A 194 -15.19 1.94 -35.84
C ALA A 194 -16.34 1.25 -35.11
N GLN A 195 -17.57 1.70 -35.36
CA GLN A 195 -18.79 1.04 -34.89
C GLN A 195 -18.96 -0.36 -35.51
N ALA A 196 -18.61 -0.53 -36.79
CA ALA A 196 -18.61 -1.85 -37.43
C ALA A 196 -17.62 -2.81 -36.75
N LEU A 197 -16.39 -2.35 -36.47
CA LEU A 197 -15.41 -3.14 -35.72
C LEU A 197 -15.90 -3.45 -34.30
N GLN A 198 -16.54 -2.49 -33.62
CA GLN A 198 -17.11 -2.70 -32.30
C GLN A 198 -18.13 -3.85 -32.32
N ALA A 199 -19.09 -3.79 -33.23
CA ALA A 199 -20.11 -4.83 -33.38
C ALA A 199 -19.48 -6.21 -33.62
N SER A 200 -18.44 -6.29 -34.46
CA SER A 200 -17.71 -7.54 -34.67
C SER A 200 -16.99 -8.02 -33.41
N LEU A 201 -16.29 -7.14 -32.68
CA LEU A 201 -15.59 -7.51 -31.43
C LEU A 201 -16.56 -8.03 -30.37
N GLU A 202 -17.71 -7.38 -30.22
CA GLU A 202 -18.78 -7.81 -29.31
C GLU A 202 -19.32 -9.18 -29.70
N GLN A 203 -19.63 -9.40 -30.98
CA GLN A 203 -20.11 -10.68 -31.47
C GLN A 203 -19.08 -11.80 -31.27
N VAL A 204 -17.79 -11.51 -31.53
CA VAL A 204 -16.71 -12.47 -31.26
C VAL A 204 -16.62 -12.78 -29.77
N ALA A 205 -16.70 -11.79 -28.88
CA ALA A 205 -16.70 -12.02 -27.45
C ALA A 205 -17.87 -12.90 -26.98
N ARG A 206 -19.07 -12.76 -27.56
CA ARG A 206 -20.19 -13.69 -27.33
C ARG A 206 -19.86 -15.10 -27.77
N ASN A 207 -19.36 -15.24 -28.99
CA ASN A 207 -19.02 -16.55 -29.55
C ASN A 207 -17.97 -17.25 -28.68
N LEU A 208 -16.96 -16.52 -28.21
CA LEU A 208 -15.94 -17.01 -27.29
C LEU A 208 -16.53 -17.45 -25.96
N ARG A 209 -17.40 -16.64 -25.34
CA ARG A 209 -18.04 -17.00 -24.07
C ARG A 209 -19.00 -18.18 -24.19
N ALA A 210 -19.80 -18.22 -25.25
CA ALA A 210 -20.72 -19.32 -25.51
C ALA A 210 -19.96 -20.65 -25.71
N ARG A 211 -18.77 -20.59 -26.31
CA ARG A 211 -17.93 -21.74 -26.54
C ARG A 211 -17.10 -22.15 -25.33
N PHE A 212 -16.57 -21.19 -24.57
CA PHE A 212 -15.62 -21.42 -23.48
C PHE A 212 -16.26 -21.10 -22.12
N PRO A 213 -16.81 -22.10 -21.41
CA PRO A 213 -17.61 -21.88 -20.20
C PRO A 213 -16.81 -21.30 -19.03
N ASN A 214 -15.52 -21.62 -18.94
CA ASN A 214 -14.62 -21.13 -17.87
C ASN A 214 -13.78 -19.92 -18.30
N LEU A 215 -14.10 -19.29 -19.44
CA LEU A 215 -13.40 -18.09 -19.88
C LEU A 215 -13.62 -16.97 -18.87
N ALA A 216 -12.54 -16.51 -18.25
CA ALA A 216 -12.54 -15.50 -17.19
C ALA A 216 -12.11 -14.12 -17.70
N VAL A 217 -11.12 -14.09 -18.60
CA VAL A 217 -10.54 -12.85 -19.13
C VAL A 217 -10.43 -12.93 -20.66
N ILE A 218 -10.89 -11.88 -21.33
CA ILE A 218 -10.56 -11.62 -22.74
C ILE A 218 -9.71 -10.37 -22.77
N TYR A 219 -8.50 -10.51 -23.27
CA TYR A 219 -7.57 -9.43 -23.48
C TYR A 219 -7.65 -9.00 -24.95
N CYS A 220 -8.16 -7.79 -25.21
CA CYS A 220 -8.39 -7.27 -26.55
C CYS A 220 -7.32 -6.24 -26.95
N SER A 221 -6.71 -6.43 -28.12
CA SER A 221 -5.93 -5.41 -28.80
C SER A 221 -6.38 -5.32 -30.26
N SER A 222 -6.96 -4.21 -30.73
CA SER A 222 -7.62 -4.16 -32.05
C SER A 222 -7.15 -3.00 -32.94
N ARG A 223 -7.38 -3.13 -34.25
CA ARG A 223 -7.04 -2.13 -35.29
C ARG A 223 -8.28 -1.81 -36.14
N THR A 224 -8.58 -0.53 -36.40
CA THR A 224 -9.67 -0.12 -37.32
C THR A 224 -9.33 -0.25 -38.80
N ARG A 225 -8.04 -0.29 -39.18
CA ARG A 225 -7.61 -0.46 -40.58
C ARG A 225 -6.47 -1.46 -40.74
N ALA A 226 -6.58 -2.33 -41.74
CA ALA A 226 -5.53 -3.24 -42.21
C ALA A 226 -5.52 -3.29 -43.75
N TRP A 227 -4.34 -3.45 -44.35
CA TRP A 227 -4.15 -3.56 -45.80
C TRP A 227 -4.86 -4.81 -46.35
N THR A 228 -5.66 -4.68 -47.40
CA THR A 228 -6.16 -5.81 -48.20
C THR A 228 -5.90 -5.53 -49.67
N THR A 229 -5.10 -6.37 -50.32
CA THR A 229 -4.65 -6.21 -51.71
C THR A 229 -5.80 -6.34 -52.73
N GLY A 230 -5.94 -5.37 -53.65
CA GLY A 230 -6.75 -5.46 -54.88
C GLY A 230 -7.10 -4.11 -55.56
N GLN A 231 -6.38 -3.76 -56.65
CA GLN A 231 -6.41 -2.54 -57.53
C GLN A 231 -7.43 -2.64 -58.70
N PRO A 232 -7.51 -1.75 -59.72
CA PRO A 232 -7.08 -0.34 -59.91
C PRO A 232 -8.20 0.61 -60.44
N GLY A 233 -8.14 1.91 -60.15
CA GLY A 233 -8.99 2.90 -60.86
C GLY A 233 -8.98 4.33 -60.33
N ASP A 234 -8.80 4.52 -59.03
CA ASP A 234 -9.02 5.83 -58.43
C ASP A 234 -7.69 6.44 -58.03
N GLY A 235 -7.33 7.52 -58.74
CA GLY A 235 -6.02 8.15 -58.74
C GLY A 235 -5.35 8.24 -57.37
N ALA A 236 -4.21 7.56 -57.28
CA ALA A 236 -3.08 7.77 -56.38
C ALA A 236 -3.24 8.86 -55.31
N LEU A 237 -3.39 8.43 -54.06
CA LEU A 237 -2.42 8.86 -53.05
C LEU A 237 -1.47 7.67 -52.82
N PRO A 238 -0.26 7.70 -53.40
CA PRO A 238 0.77 6.72 -53.06
C PRO A 238 1.30 7.09 -51.68
N ASN A 239 1.34 6.13 -50.75
CA ASN A 239 1.83 6.28 -49.37
C ASN A 239 0.83 6.87 -48.35
N MET A 240 -0.37 6.33 -48.27
CA MET A 240 -1.11 6.39 -47.02
C MET A 240 -0.94 5.08 -46.25
N ASN A 241 0.19 4.99 -45.55
CA ASN A 241 0.40 4.04 -44.49
C ASN A 241 0.38 4.78 -43.14
N PRO A 242 -0.62 4.58 -42.28
CA PRO A 242 -0.57 5.08 -40.91
C PRO A 242 0.12 4.05 -40.01
N GLU A 243 1.44 3.86 -40.13
CA GLU A 243 2.25 3.33 -39.03
C GLU A 243 3.37 4.33 -38.76
N PRO A 244 3.05 5.36 -37.94
CA PRO A 244 3.28 5.24 -36.51
C PRO A 244 2.00 5.17 -35.64
N TYR A 245 0.80 5.24 -36.23
CA TYR A 245 -0.47 5.53 -35.52
C TYR A 245 -1.53 4.40 -35.48
N ALA A 246 -1.17 3.14 -35.77
CA ALA A 246 -2.12 2.02 -35.88
C ALA A 246 -2.66 1.47 -34.54
N TYR A 247 -3.48 2.27 -33.87
CA TYR A 247 -4.30 1.88 -32.71
C TYR A 247 -5.56 2.77 -32.64
N GLU A 248 -6.07 3.15 -33.80
CA GLU A 248 -7.43 3.63 -33.85
C GLU A 248 -8.32 2.41 -33.60
N SER A 249 -8.88 2.38 -32.40
CA SER A 249 -9.96 1.52 -31.88
C SER A 249 -10.26 1.88 -30.43
N GLY A 250 -9.41 2.71 -29.80
CA GLY A 250 -9.61 3.27 -28.46
C GLY A 250 -11.03 3.79 -28.21
N PHE A 251 -11.72 4.35 -29.21
CA PHE A 251 -13.13 4.77 -29.06
C PHE A 251 -14.15 3.61 -29.03
N ALA A 252 -14.02 2.62 -29.91
CA ALA A 252 -14.89 1.44 -29.96
C ALA A 252 -14.73 0.56 -28.70
N VAL A 253 -13.48 0.38 -28.26
CA VAL A 253 -13.14 -0.38 -27.05
C VAL A 253 -13.47 0.41 -25.77
N ARG A 254 -13.34 1.74 -25.79
CA ARG A 254 -13.77 2.61 -24.68
C ARG A 254 -15.25 2.47 -24.38
N TRP A 255 -16.15 2.53 -25.38
CA TRP A 255 -17.59 2.42 -25.10
C TRP A 255 -17.97 1.07 -24.51
N MET A 256 -17.35 -0.01 -25.02
CA MET A 256 -17.50 -1.35 -24.47
C MET A 256 -17.07 -1.42 -22.99
N ILE A 257 -15.99 -0.73 -22.63
CA ILE A 257 -15.49 -0.66 -21.24
C ILE A 257 -16.37 0.28 -20.38
N GLU A 258 -16.70 1.48 -20.85
CA GLU A 258 -17.50 2.50 -20.17
C GLU A 258 -18.92 2.02 -19.84
N ASP A 259 -19.58 1.32 -20.76
CA ASP A 259 -20.92 0.76 -20.50
C ASP A 259 -20.85 -0.40 -19.51
N GLN A 260 -19.86 -1.31 -19.62
CA GLN A 260 -19.58 -2.36 -18.63
C GLN A 260 -19.43 -1.79 -17.22
N MET A 261 -18.76 -0.65 -17.09
CA MET A 261 -18.47 -0.02 -15.81
C MET A 261 -19.65 0.70 -15.18
N LEU A 262 -20.50 1.36 -15.98
CA LEU A 262 -21.59 2.18 -15.45
C LEU A 262 -22.85 1.36 -15.12
N GLY A 263 -22.83 0.04 -15.38
CA GLY A 263 -24.00 -0.83 -15.19
C GLY A 263 -25.21 -0.38 -16.00
N ARG A 264 -25.00 0.38 -17.08
CA ARG A 264 -26.06 0.93 -17.93
C ARG A 264 -26.36 -0.03 -19.09
N GLY A 265 -27.65 -0.16 -19.42
CA GLY A 265 -28.11 -0.56 -20.76
C GLY A 265 -27.97 -2.04 -21.17
N ASP A 266 -28.09 -3.02 -20.27
CA ASP A 266 -28.03 -4.45 -20.63
C ASP A 266 -26.81 -4.79 -21.51
N LEU A 267 -25.62 -4.41 -21.03
CA LEU A 267 -24.28 -4.55 -21.61
C LEU A 267 -24.22 -5.25 -22.97
N ASN A 268 -24.04 -4.45 -24.02
CA ASN A 268 -24.03 -4.86 -25.41
C ASN A 268 -25.40 -5.41 -25.86
N PHE A 269 -26.41 -4.57 -25.78
CA PHE A 269 -27.76 -4.93 -26.21
C PHE A 269 -27.92 -4.61 -27.70
N ASP A 270 -27.81 -5.62 -28.55
CA ASP A 270 -28.72 -5.69 -29.69
C ASP A 270 -30.06 -6.19 -29.12
N PRO A 271 -31.15 -5.42 -29.24
CA PRO A 271 -32.46 -5.83 -28.75
C PRO A 271 -32.94 -7.18 -29.27
N ALA A 272 -32.41 -7.64 -30.41
CA ALA A 272 -32.71 -8.94 -30.99
C ALA A 272 -31.83 -10.08 -30.44
N LEU A 273 -30.68 -9.79 -29.81
CA LEU A 273 -29.67 -10.78 -29.40
C LEU A 273 -29.35 -10.78 -27.88
N GLY A 274 -29.86 -9.80 -27.12
CA GLY A 274 -29.67 -9.70 -25.67
C GLY A 274 -28.28 -9.21 -25.24
N PRO A 275 -27.96 -9.13 -23.93
CA PRO A 275 -26.67 -8.62 -23.43
C PRO A 275 -25.48 -9.54 -23.81
N VAL A 276 -24.35 -8.98 -24.25
CA VAL A 276 -23.07 -9.74 -24.29
C VAL A 276 -22.63 -9.90 -22.84
N VAL A 277 -22.93 -11.05 -22.23
CA VAL A 277 -22.40 -11.45 -20.91
C VAL A 277 -20.98 -12.01 -21.08
N ALA A 278 -20.06 -11.24 -21.70
CA ALA A 278 -18.69 -11.68 -21.94
C ALA A 278 -17.84 -11.56 -20.66
N PRO A 279 -16.75 -12.35 -20.54
CA PRO A 279 -15.74 -12.24 -19.49
C PRO A 279 -15.09 -10.85 -19.46
N TRP A 280 -14.33 -10.57 -18.40
CA TRP A 280 -13.67 -9.28 -18.21
C TRP A 280 -12.80 -8.92 -19.41
N LEU A 281 -13.25 -7.90 -20.16
CA LEU A 281 -12.56 -7.39 -21.33
C LEU A 281 -11.48 -6.42 -20.86
N THR A 282 -10.24 -6.87 -20.94
CA THR A 282 -9.07 -6.05 -20.65
C THR A 282 -8.53 -5.50 -21.95
N TRP A 283 -8.10 -4.24 -21.92
CA TRP A 283 -7.38 -3.62 -23.02
C TRP A 283 -5.89 -3.56 -22.68
N GLY A 284 -5.04 -3.61 -23.71
CA GLY A 284 -3.60 -3.83 -23.60
C GLY A 284 -2.80 -2.93 -22.67
N PRO A 285 -1.55 -3.29 -22.32
CA PRO A 285 -0.68 -2.44 -21.53
C PRO A 285 -0.29 -1.23 -22.38
N TYR A 286 -0.98 -0.11 -22.16
CA TYR A 286 -0.59 1.25 -22.55
C TYR A 286 0.25 1.34 -23.82
N LEU A 287 -0.33 0.95 -24.93
CA LEU A 287 0.30 1.23 -26.19
C LEU A 287 -0.30 2.50 -26.78
N TRP A 288 0.02 3.62 -26.12
CA TRP A 288 0.38 4.90 -26.72
C TRP A 288 0.94 5.83 -25.66
N ALA A 289 2.07 6.41 -26.00
CA ALA A 289 2.16 7.84 -25.92
C ALA A 289 1.82 8.41 -27.31
N ASP A 290 1.35 9.65 -27.37
CA ASP A 290 1.68 10.51 -28.50
C ASP A 290 3.16 10.27 -28.83
N GLY A 291 3.55 10.10 -30.11
CA GLY A 291 4.91 9.68 -30.50
C GLY A 291 6.06 10.60 -30.07
N THR A 292 5.85 11.45 -29.07
CA THR A 292 6.68 12.47 -28.47
C THR A 292 6.94 12.30 -26.97
N ASN A 293 6.18 11.48 -26.21
CA ASN A 293 6.45 11.23 -24.78
C ASN A 293 6.72 9.75 -24.43
N PRO A 294 7.57 9.43 -23.45
CA PRO A 294 7.75 8.06 -22.96
C PRO A 294 6.65 7.65 -21.97
N ARG A 295 6.32 6.36 -21.94
CA ARG A 295 5.53 5.75 -20.84
C ARG A 295 6.26 5.89 -19.51
N SER A 296 5.53 5.83 -18.38
CA SER A 296 6.12 5.78 -17.04
C SER A 296 6.99 4.54 -16.77
N ASP A 297 6.94 3.53 -17.63
CA ASP A 297 7.80 2.33 -17.62
C ASP A 297 8.91 2.35 -18.69
N GLY A 298 9.10 3.47 -19.40
CA GLY A 298 10.25 3.72 -20.26
C GLY A 298 10.21 3.08 -21.65
N LEU A 299 9.09 2.52 -22.10
CA LEU A 299 9.00 1.86 -23.42
C LEU A 299 8.61 2.84 -24.55
N VAL A 300 9.42 2.88 -25.62
CA VAL A 300 9.21 3.67 -26.84
C VAL A 300 9.17 2.75 -28.07
N TRP A 301 8.23 2.99 -28.99
CA TRP A 301 8.16 2.33 -30.30
C TRP A 301 8.88 3.16 -31.35
N GLU A 302 9.73 2.50 -32.13
CA GLU A 302 10.55 3.12 -33.16
C GLU A 302 10.20 2.56 -34.54
N PHE A 303 10.55 3.29 -35.61
CA PHE A 303 10.33 2.82 -36.97
C PHE A 303 11.06 1.51 -37.30
N ALA A 304 12.15 1.21 -36.59
CA ALA A 304 12.85 -0.07 -36.71
C ALA A 304 12.05 -1.27 -36.17
N ASP A 305 10.97 -1.04 -35.41
CA ASP A 305 10.10 -2.08 -34.86
C ASP A 305 9.05 -2.60 -35.85
N VAL A 306 8.97 -2.03 -37.04
CA VAL A 306 8.06 -2.46 -38.12
C VAL A 306 8.84 -2.98 -39.32
N ARG A 307 8.28 -3.95 -40.03
CA ARG A 307 8.91 -4.54 -41.21
C ARG A 307 8.93 -3.52 -42.35
N GLY A 308 10.12 -3.19 -42.84
CA GLY A 308 10.36 -2.01 -43.67
C GLY A 308 9.60 -1.90 -45.01
N ASP A 309 9.09 -3.01 -45.58
CA ASP A 309 8.42 -3.04 -46.89
C ASP A 309 6.90 -3.24 -46.82
N ASP A 310 6.38 -3.76 -45.72
CA ASP A 310 4.96 -4.07 -45.52
C ASP A 310 4.31 -3.08 -44.54
N TYR A 311 5.07 -2.58 -43.56
CA TYR A 311 4.61 -1.64 -42.54
C TYR A 311 3.31 -2.04 -41.84
N THR A 312 2.98 -3.33 -41.80
CA THR A 312 1.88 -3.85 -40.98
C THR A 312 2.38 -4.92 -40.00
N HIS A 313 3.39 -5.68 -40.41
CA HIS A 313 4.00 -6.73 -39.62
C HIS A 313 5.11 -6.16 -38.73
N PRO A 314 5.23 -6.61 -37.46
CA PRO A 314 6.34 -6.22 -36.62
C PRO A 314 7.67 -6.73 -37.20
N SER A 315 8.73 -5.95 -36.99
CA SER A 315 10.11 -6.42 -37.19
C SER A 315 10.50 -7.39 -36.07
N MET A 316 11.76 -7.84 -36.06
CA MET A 316 12.25 -8.75 -35.03
C MET A 316 12.22 -8.07 -33.66
N SER A 317 12.58 -6.79 -33.59
CA SER A 317 12.51 -6.00 -32.36
C SER A 317 11.05 -5.74 -31.94
N GLY A 318 10.17 -5.45 -32.90
CA GLY A 318 8.73 -5.27 -32.63
C GLY A 318 8.06 -6.53 -32.09
N THR A 319 8.36 -7.69 -32.68
CA THR A 319 7.81 -8.99 -32.26
C THR A 319 8.22 -9.29 -30.81
N ARG A 320 9.50 -9.04 -30.49
CA ARG A 320 10.04 -9.18 -29.14
C ARG A 320 9.34 -8.25 -28.15
N LYS A 321 9.14 -6.97 -28.49
CA LYS A 321 8.46 -5.97 -27.65
C LYS A 321 7.02 -6.39 -27.34
N VAL A 322 6.24 -6.85 -28.32
CA VAL A 322 4.87 -7.37 -28.08
C VAL A 322 4.90 -8.55 -27.12
N ALA A 323 5.82 -9.50 -27.35
CA ALA A 323 5.97 -10.66 -26.46
C ALA A 323 6.33 -10.24 -25.03
N ASP A 324 7.29 -9.32 -24.85
CA ASP A 324 7.68 -8.79 -23.54
C ASP A 324 6.52 -8.10 -22.82
N GLN A 325 5.70 -7.33 -23.53
CA GLN A 325 4.54 -6.66 -22.95
C GLN A 325 3.44 -7.62 -22.51
N LEU A 326 3.14 -8.61 -23.35
CA LEU A 326 2.17 -9.65 -23.00
C LEU A 326 2.67 -10.46 -21.81
N LEU A 327 3.95 -10.84 -21.81
CA LEU A 327 4.56 -11.53 -20.69
C LEU A 327 4.52 -10.68 -19.42
N ALA A 328 4.90 -9.40 -19.49
CA ALA A 328 4.78 -8.48 -18.38
C ALA A 328 3.34 -8.42 -17.84
N PHE A 329 2.32 -8.27 -18.71
CA PHE A 329 0.93 -8.33 -18.29
C PHE A 329 0.59 -9.65 -17.54
N PHE A 330 1.10 -10.78 -18.01
CA PHE A 330 0.97 -12.08 -17.33
C PHE A 330 2.00 -12.31 -16.21
N GLN A 331 2.81 -11.31 -15.85
CA GLN A 331 3.92 -11.36 -14.89
C GLN A 331 4.00 -10.14 -13.94
N THR A 332 3.08 -9.16 -13.93
CA THR A 332 3.30 -7.87 -13.18
C THR A 332 2.16 -7.29 -12.29
N ASP A 333 1.02 -7.94 -12.02
CA ASP A 333 0.24 -7.68 -10.77
C ASP A 333 0.48 -8.61 -9.52
N PRO A 334 1.37 -8.26 -8.56
CA PRO A 334 1.81 -9.16 -7.48
C PRO A 334 0.73 -9.51 -6.44
N THR A 335 -0.51 -9.03 -6.61
CA THR A 335 -1.66 -9.45 -5.80
C THR A 335 -2.53 -10.51 -6.48
N ALA A 336 -2.24 -10.82 -7.75
CA ALA A 336 -2.83 -11.91 -8.50
C ALA A 336 -1.82 -13.06 -8.65
N THR A 337 -2.23 -14.28 -8.32
CA THR A 337 -1.45 -15.51 -8.58
C THR A 337 -1.30 -15.70 -10.09
N TRP A 338 -0.27 -15.12 -10.73
CA TRP A 338 -0.11 -15.34 -12.17
C TRP A 338 0.35 -16.77 -12.45
N PHE A 339 -0.37 -17.40 -13.37
CA PHE A 339 -0.26 -18.80 -13.69
C PHE A 339 1.01 -19.19 -14.46
N LEU A 340 1.78 -18.25 -15.04
CA LEU A 340 3.03 -18.58 -15.76
C LEU A 340 4.22 -18.89 -14.83
N ARG A 341 4.07 -18.76 -13.51
CA ARG A 341 5.12 -19.11 -12.53
C ARG A 341 4.61 -20.18 -11.56
N PRO A 342 5.48 -21.11 -11.11
CA PRO A 342 5.18 -21.90 -9.92
C PRO A 342 5.24 -20.97 -8.69
N GLU A 343 4.47 -21.30 -7.66
CA GLU A 343 4.70 -20.73 -6.33
C GLU A 343 6.07 -21.22 -5.84
N ALA A 344 7.06 -20.31 -5.80
CA ALA A 344 8.42 -20.63 -5.40
C ALA A 344 8.53 -20.65 -3.88
N ALA A 345 9.40 -21.53 -3.35
CA ALA A 345 9.80 -21.45 -1.95
C ALA A 345 10.40 -20.07 -1.68
N PRO A 346 10.00 -19.39 -0.59
CA PRO A 346 10.51 -18.07 -0.27
C PRO A 346 12.04 -18.13 -0.08
N PHE A 347 12.77 -17.25 -0.75
CA PHE A 347 14.18 -16.98 -0.46
C PHE A 347 14.28 -15.73 0.41
N GLU A 348 15.30 -15.68 1.27
CA GLU A 348 15.48 -14.53 2.15
C GLU A 348 16.04 -13.34 1.38
N VAL A 349 15.40 -12.19 1.54
CA VAL A 349 15.86 -10.91 1.03
C VAL A 349 15.62 -9.83 2.07
N SER A 350 16.61 -8.96 2.25
CA SER A 350 16.52 -7.78 3.10
C SER A 350 16.23 -6.52 2.28
N ALA A 351 15.48 -5.60 2.87
CA ALA A 351 15.29 -4.24 2.37
C ALA A 351 15.24 -3.29 3.57
N SER A 352 15.92 -2.14 3.45
CA SER A 352 15.88 -1.10 4.48
C SER A 352 16.07 0.30 3.87
N ALA A 353 15.82 1.31 4.68
CA ALA A 353 16.13 2.71 4.43
C ALA A 353 16.98 3.28 5.58
N ASP A 354 17.80 4.29 5.31
CA ASP A 354 18.53 5.06 6.32
C ASP A 354 17.60 5.97 7.16
N VAL A 355 16.51 6.44 6.57
CA VAL A 355 15.49 7.23 7.25
C VAL A 355 14.09 6.86 6.74
N TYR A 356 13.17 6.60 7.68
CA TYR A 356 11.77 6.25 7.38
C TYR A 356 10.80 7.42 7.58
N SER A 357 11.24 8.53 8.18
CA SER A 357 10.41 9.70 8.37
C SER A 357 11.20 11.01 8.41
N GLY A 358 10.62 12.09 7.90
CA GLY A 358 11.22 13.43 7.98
C GLY A 358 10.31 14.47 7.33
N VAL A 359 10.83 15.66 7.05
CA VAL A 359 10.08 16.74 6.38
C VAL A 359 10.46 16.85 4.91
N ALA A 360 9.51 17.24 4.06
CA ALA A 360 9.78 17.45 2.65
C ALA A 360 10.73 18.65 2.43
N PRO A 361 11.75 18.55 1.55
CA PRO A 361 12.16 17.36 0.81
C PRO A 361 12.97 16.39 1.67
N LEU A 362 12.55 15.13 1.73
CA LEU A 362 13.23 14.06 2.46
C LEU A 362 14.05 13.21 1.49
N SER A 363 15.37 13.17 1.67
CA SER A 363 16.26 12.25 0.94
C SER A 363 16.44 10.96 1.73
N VAL A 364 16.28 9.83 1.05
CA VAL A 364 16.33 8.48 1.61
C VAL A 364 17.29 7.63 0.77
N GLN A 365 18.20 6.95 1.44
CA GLN A 365 19.08 5.94 0.89
C GLN A 365 18.53 4.54 1.22
N PHE A 366 18.10 3.82 0.18
CA PHE A 366 17.62 2.45 0.34
C PHE A 366 18.77 1.44 0.19
N SER A 367 18.65 0.31 0.91
CA SER A 367 19.58 -0.81 0.86
C SER A 367 18.84 -2.13 0.68
N SER A 368 19.41 -3.06 -0.10
CA SER A 368 18.89 -4.44 -0.22
C SER A 368 20.00 -5.47 -0.43
N GLU A 369 19.75 -6.70 -0.01
CA GLU A 369 20.68 -7.83 -0.15
C GLU A 369 19.92 -9.17 -0.23
N GLY A 370 20.55 -10.20 -0.82
CA GLY A 370 20.01 -11.57 -0.87
C GLY A 370 19.42 -11.99 -2.22
N ALA A 371 19.51 -11.15 -3.25
CA ALA A 371 18.98 -11.43 -4.58
C ALA A 371 19.96 -11.11 -5.72
N ALA A 372 19.69 -11.67 -6.90
CA ALA A 372 20.49 -11.44 -8.12
C ALA A 372 20.09 -10.14 -8.85
N SER A 373 18.87 -9.67 -8.66
CA SER A 373 18.35 -8.43 -9.24
C SER A 373 17.28 -7.79 -8.35
N TYR A 374 17.09 -6.49 -8.50
CA TYR A 374 16.19 -5.69 -7.67
C TYR A 374 15.40 -4.71 -8.54
N ALA A 375 14.14 -4.47 -8.17
CA ALA A 375 13.28 -3.45 -8.76
C ALA A 375 12.52 -2.73 -7.64
N TRP A 376 12.81 -1.45 -7.48
CA TRP A 376 12.18 -0.56 -6.52
C TRP A 376 11.09 0.25 -7.21
N ASN A 377 9.88 0.23 -6.66
CA ASN A 377 8.75 1.05 -7.12
C ASN A 377 8.29 1.94 -5.97
N PHE A 378 8.14 3.23 -6.25
CA PHE A 378 7.71 4.24 -5.29
C PHE A 378 6.28 4.68 -5.64
N ASP A 379 5.42 4.87 -4.64
CA ASP A 379 4.01 5.29 -4.85
C ASP A 379 3.86 6.68 -5.51
N ASP A 380 4.94 7.44 -5.68
CA ASP A 380 4.96 8.68 -6.48
C ASP A 380 5.13 8.44 -8.00
N GLY A 381 5.14 7.17 -8.42
CA GLY A 381 5.24 6.75 -9.82
C GLY A 381 6.66 6.62 -10.35
N THR A 382 7.69 6.87 -9.53
CA THR A 382 9.09 6.64 -9.92
C THR A 382 9.54 5.21 -9.60
N SER A 383 10.66 4.77 -10.21
CA SER A 383 11.23 3.45 -9.98
C SER A 383 12.76 3.43 -10.10
N SER A 384 13.40 2.35 -9.66
CA SER A 384 14.83 2.11 -9.82
C SER A 384 15.15 0.61 -9.92
N LEU A 385 16.15 0.26 -10.73
CA LEU A 385 16.68 -1.11 -10.84
C LEU A 385 18.02 -1.28 -10.11
N LEU A 386 18.51 -0.23 -9.44
CA LEU A 386 19.71 -0.32 -8.61
C LEU A 386 19.41 -1.15 -7.37
N GLN A 387 20.39 -1.94 -6.91
CA GLN A 387 20.30 -2.64 -5.63
C GLN A 387 20.06 -1.66 -4.47
N ASN A 388 20.81 -0.57 -4.41
CA ASN A 388 20.76 0.43 -3.33
C ASN A 388 20.47 1.84 -3.87
N PRO A 389 19.21 2.18 -4.22
CA PRO A 389 18.88 3.48 -4.81
C PRO A 389 18.79 4.61 -3.78
N ALA A 390 19.14 5.82 -4.21
CA ALA A 390 18.83 7.06 -3.49
C ALA A 390 17.54 7.69 -4.06
N LYS A 391 16.66 8.21 -3.20
CA LYS A 391 15.40 8.85 -3.59
C LYS A 391 15.09 10.07 -2.73
N THR A 392 14.64 11.16 -3.35
CA THR A 392 14.13 12.33 -2.63
C THR A 392 12.62 12.46 -2.81
N PHE A 393 11.89 12.41 -1.70
CA PHE A 393 10.46 12.66 -1.63
C PHE A 393 10.21 14.15 -1.38
N ARG A 394 9.60 14.84 -2.34
CA ARG A 394 9.48 16.31 -2.34
C ARG A 394 8.14 16.82 -1.81
N VAL A 395 7.15 15.95 -1.68
CA VAL A 395 5.80 16.31 -1.26
C VAL A 395 5.54 15.62 0.09
N PRO A 396 4.90 16.30 1.05
CA PRO A 396 4.42 15.63 2.25
C PRO A 396 3.42 14.51 1.90
N GLY A 397 3.57 13.36 2.53
CA GLY A 397 2.73 12.19 2.27
C GLY A 397 3.28 10.92 2.90
N ALA A 398 2.43 9.90 2.97
CA ALA A 398 2.81 8.54 3.27
C ALA A 398 3.11 7.81 1.96
N TYR A 399 4.35 7.35 1.78
CA TYR A 399 4.78 6.65 0.57
C TYR A 399 5.01 5.18 0.87
N ARG A 400 4.42 4.27 0.08
CA ARG A 400 4.89 2.89 0.04
C ARG A 400 6.02 2.77 -0.98
N VAL A 401 6.99 1.95 -0.60
CA VAL A 401 8.17 1.65 -1.39
C VAL A 401 8.25 0.14 -1.51
N ARG A 402 8.06 -0.40 -2.72
CA ARG A 402 8.07 -1.84 -2.96
C ARG A 402 9.38 -2.22 -3.62
N MET A 403 10.18 -3.02 -2.92
CA MET A 403 11.36 -3.67 -3.45
C MET A 403 10.98 -5.08 -3.90
N THR A 404 11.07 -5.36 -5.19
CA THR A 404 10.97 -6.70 -5.75
C THR A 404 12.36 -7.21 -6.04
N ALA A 405 12.78 -8.27 -5.35
CA ALA A 405 14.01 -8.96 -5.59
C ALA A 405 13.75 -10.21 -6.41
N ALA A 406 14.67 -10.57 -7.30
CA ALA A 406 14.65 -11.86 -7.98
C ALA A 406 16.00 -12.57 -7.90
N ASP A 407 15.95 -13.88 -7.66
CA ASP A 407 17.12 -14.75 -7.66
C ASP A 407 17.52 -15.14 -9.09
N ALA A 408 18.62 -15.90 -9.23
CA ALA A 408 19.08 -16.39 -10.53
C ALA A 408 18.13 -17.40 -11.19
N SER A 409 17.19 -17.98 -10.43
CA SER A 409 16.17 -18.90 -10.93
C SER A 409 14.94 -18.19 -11.49
N GLY A 410 14.83 -16.86 -11.26
CA GLY A 410 13.68 -16.05 -11.63
C GLY A 410 12.53 -16.09 -10.61
N SER A 411 12.77 -16.68 -9.43
CA SER A 411 11.88 -16.55 -8.28
C SER A 411 11.96 -15.13 -7.74
N SER A 412 10.84 -14.56 -7.30
CA SER A 412 10.82 -13.18 -6.82
C SER A 412 10.14 -13.03 -5.46
N VAL A 413 10.70 -12.19 -4.60
CA VAL A 413 10.14 -11.80 -3.31
C VAL A 413 9.96 -10.29 -3.30
N THR A 414 8.81 -9.82 -2.82
CA THR A 414 8.55 -8.38 -2.66
C THR A 414 8.59 -8.01 -1.18
N ARG A 415 9.32 -6.95 -0.84
CA ARG A 415 9.30 -6.29 0.47
C ARG A 415 8.70 -4.90 0.32
N GLU A 416 7.81 -4.52 1.23
CA GLU A 416 7.26 -3.17 1.31
C GLU A 416 7.94 -2.43 2.46
N LEU A 417 8.43 -1.22 2.20
CA LEU A 417 8.84 -0.23 3.19
C LEU A 417 7.84 0.94 3.11
N ARG A 418 7.73 1.74 4.17
CA ARG A 418 7.00 3.02 4.12
C ARG A 418 7.89 4.17 4.55
N VAL A 419 7.81 5.26 3.81
CA VAL A 419 8.50 6.52 4.11
C VAL A 419 7.46 7.59 4.37
N GLN A 420 7.54 8.23 5.54
CA GLN A 420 6.66 9.33 5.91
C GLN A 420 7.34 10.68 5.68
N VAL A 421 6.65 11.56 4.98
CA VAL A 421 7.16 12.90 4.69
C VAL A 421 6.17 13.90 5.25
N GLY A 422 6.56 14.64 6.27
CA GLY A 422 5.79 15.72 6.88
C GLY A 422 5.95 17.04 6.15
N SER A 423 5.04 17.97 6.44
CA SER A 423 5.21 19.39 6.10
C SER A 423 6.15 20.06 7.11
N SER A 424 6.82 21.14 6.72
CA SER A 424 7.55 21.98 7.66
C SER A 424 6.65 22.41 8.83
N GLY A 425 6.99 21.98 10.05
CA GLY A 425 6.21 22.21 11.27
C GLY A 425 5.48 20.99 11.86
N SER A 426 5.39 19.87 11.12
CA SER A 426 4.89 18.60 11.67
C SER A 426 6.05 17.76 12.20
N SER A 427 6.43 17.98 13.46
CA SER A 427 7.27 17.03 14.19
C SER A 427 6.40 15.85 14.60
N LEU A 428 6.72 14.64 14.11
CA LEU A 428 6.24 13.41 14.76
C LEU A 428 6.85 13.44 16.16
N VAL A 429 6.07 13.83 17.17
CA VAL A 429 6.52 13.85 18.55
C VAL A 429 6.81 12.39 18.94
N ALA A 430 8.09 12.02 18.92
CA ALA A 430 8.51 10.75 19.48
C ALA A 430 8.03 10.70 20.93
N ARG A 431 7.25 9.66 21.29
CA ARG A 431 6.93 9.39 22.69
C ARG A 431 8.17 8.78 23.32
N ARG A 432 8.96 9.62 24.00
CA ARG A 432 10.23 9.23 24.60
C ARG A 432 10.05 8.64 25.98
N LEU A 433 8.93 8.94 26.65
CA LEU A 433 8.65 8.50 28.01
C LEU A 433 7.46 7.54 28.06
N ALA A 434 7.64 6.39 28.74
CA ALA A 434 6.53 5.50 29.08
C ALA A 434 6.69 4.93 30.49
N VAL A 435 5.64 5.01 31.30
CA VAL A 435 5.68 4.59 32.70
C VAL A 435 4.56 3.59 32.96
N GLY A 436 4.94 2.36 33.30
CA GLY A 436 4.02 1.30 33.63
C GLY A 436 3.66 1.27 35.12
N TYR A 437 3.30 0.09 35.63
CA TYR A 437 2.90 -0.02 37.04
C TYR A 437 4.07 0.18 38.01
N ASN A 438 5.18 -0.51 37.78
CA ASN A 438 6.39 -0.46 38.62
C ASN A 438 7.68 -0.42 37.78
N HIS A 439 7.59 0.04 36.53
CA HIS A 439 8.72 0.14 35.61
C HIS A 439 8.56 1.35 34.70
N ALA A 440 9.66 1.80 34.12
CA ALA A 440 9.67 2.87 33.15
C ALA A 440 10.55 2.50 31.95
N LEU A 441 10.17 3.02 30.78
CA LEU A 441 10.93 3.00 29.55
C LEU A 441 11.23 4.44 29.13
N VAL A 442 12.46 4.67 28.68
CA VAL A 442 12.89 5.94 28.10
C VAL A 442 13.57 5.64 26.77
N LEU A 443 13.21 6.39 25.72
CA LEU A 443 13.89 6.34 24.43
C LEU A 443 15.05 7.34 24.44
N ALA A 444 16.28 6.84 24.35
CA ALA A 444 17.47 7.69 24.26
C ALA A 444 17.65 8.27 22.84
N SER A 445 18.52 9.27 22.71
CA SER A 445 18.75 10.01 21.46
C SER A 445 19.29 9.15 20.31
N ASP A 446 20.02 8.08 20.63
CA ASP A 446 20.53 7.09 19.67
C ASP A 446 19.47 6.06 19.21
N GLY A 447 18.20 6.24 19.64
CA GLY A 447 17.10 5.35 19.29
C GLY A 447 17.07 4.03 20.08
N ILE A 448 17.85 3.93 21.17
CA ILE A 448 17.87 2.79 22.08
C ILE A 448 16.82 2.97 23.18
N ALA A 449 16.01 1.93 23.42
CA ALA A 449 15.12 1.90 24.58
C ALA A 449 15.90 1.53 25.85
N LEU A 450 15.75 2.34 26.89
CA LEU A 450 16.28 2.12 28.23
C LEU A 450 15.15 1.75 29.19
N ALA A 451 15.39 0.82 30.11
CA ALA A 451 14.39 0.37 31.08
C ALA A 451 14.91 0.42 32.53
N SER A 452 14.03 0.74 33.48
CA SER A 452 14.30 0.66 34.92
C SER A 452 13.06 0.20 35.70
N GLY A 453 13.27 -0.25 36.94
CA GLY A 453 12.22 -0.66 37.87
C GLY A 453 12.17 -2.16 38.12
N ARG A 454 10.97 -2.66 38.41
CA ARG A 454 10.70 -4.06 38.70
C ARG A 454 10.84 -4.91 37.44
N ASN A 455 11.41 -6.11 37.57
CA ASN A 455 11.58 -7.09 36.48
C ASN A 455 11.01 -8.48 36.78
N GLY A 456 10.24 -8.65 37.86
CA GLY A 456 9.70 -9.95 38.26
C GLY A 456 8.75 -10.64 37.25
N LEU A 457 8.22 -9.89 36.27
CA LEU A 457 7.44 -10.40 35.14
C LEU A 457 8.13 -10.11 33.80
N LEU A 458 9.43 -9.85 33.84
CA LEU A 458 10.30 -9.60 32.69
C LEU A 458 9.93 -8.35 31.88
N GLN A 459 9.20 -7.42 32.48
CA GLN A 459 8.73 -6.19 31.84
C GLN A 459 9.85 -5.24 31.41
N LEU A 460 11.08 -5.42 31.91
CA LEU A 460 12.22 -4.63 31.45
C LEU A 460 12.87 -5.19 30.19
N GLY A 461 12.55 -6.42 29.79
CA GLY A 461 13.22 -7.08 28.65
C GLY A 461 14.69 -7.38 28.93
N LEU A 462 15.05 -7.50 30.21
CA LEU A 462 16.41 -7.74 30.69
C LEU A 462 16.48 -9.07 31.44
N PRO A 463 17.61 -9.78 31.38
CA PRO A 463 17.84 -10.92 32.26
C PRO A 463 18.06 -10.44 33.71
N GLY A 464 17.58 -11.24 34.66
CA GLY A 464 17.88 -11.10 36.09
C GLY A 464 16.90 -10.22 36.87
N ALA A 465 17.39 -9.63 37.95
CA ALA A 465 16.61 -8.92 38.97
C ALA A 465 16.17 -7.50 38.53
N ASP A 466 15.44 -6.83 39.44
CA ASP A 466 15.02 -5.44 39.34
C ASP A 466 16.22 -4.50 39.05
N ARG A 467 15.98 -3.41 38.32
CA ARG A 467 16.99 -2.43 37.92
C ARG A 467 16.69 -1.06 38.54
N PRO A 468 17.41 -0.63 39.58
CA PRO A 468 17.19 0.69 40.18
C PRO A 468 17.75 1.85 39.33
N SER A 469 18.44 1.54 38.23
CA SER A 469 18.98 2.49 37.25
C SER A 469 18.60 2.05 35.84
N PHE A 470 18.52 3.01 34.91
CA PHE A 470 18.22 2.73 33.51
C PHE A 470 19.29 1.85 32.87
N ALA A 471 18.86 0.86 32.10
CA ALA A 471 19.72 -0.03 31.34
C ALA A 471 19.15 -0.27 29.93
N PRO A 472 20.02 -0.38 28.90
CA PRO A 472 19.58 -0.66 27.53
C PRO A 472 18.86 -1.99 27.39
N VAL A 473 17.71 -2.00 26.71
CA VAL A 473 16.95 -3.22 26.39
C VAL A 473 17.54 -3.88 25.13
N PRO A 474 18.12 -5.09 25.23
CA PRO A 474 18.71 -5.77 24.07
C PRO A 474 17.68 -6.05 22.98
N GLY A 475 18.06 -5.82 21.72
CA GLY A 475 17.19 -6.08 20.55
C GLY A 475 16.10 -5.02 20.32
N VAL A 476 16.11 -3.93 21.07
CA VAL A 476 15.22 -2.76 20.90
C VAL A 476 16.05 -1.55 20.47
N ALA A 477 16.48 -1.55 19.21
CA ALA A 477 17.15 -0.43 18.55
C ALA A 477 16.29 0.09 17.40
N GLU A 478 16.60 1.30 16.92
CA GLU A 478 15.84 1.98 15.87
C GLU A 478 14.36 2.15 16.26
N VAL A 479 14.12 2.54 17.51
CA VAL A 479 12.77 2.77 18.04
C VAL A 479 12.37 4.23 17.90
N ARG A 480 11.11 4.48 17.55
CA ARG A 480 10.52 5.83 17.51
C ARG A 480 9.55 6.12 18.64
N ALA A 481 9.05 5.08 19.32
CA ALA A 481 8.18 5.24 20.48
C ALA A 481 8.25 4.02 21.42
N VAL A 482 8.19 4.30 22.72
CA VAL A 482 8.06 3.28 23.77
C VAL A 482 6.68 3.36 24.43
N VAL A 483 6.16 2.23 24.87
CA VAL A 483 4.86 2.14 25.57
C VAL A 483 4.99 1.13 26.72
N ALA A 484 4.42 1.46 27.86
CA ALA A 484 4.44 0.62 29.06
C ALA A 484 3.02 0.37 29.53
N GLY A 485 2.67 -0.89 29.73
CA GLY A 485 1.42 -1.31 30.36
C GLY A 485 1.58 -1.60 31.84
N GLY A 486 0.65 -2.38 32.41
CA GLY A 486 0.73 -2.81 33.80
C GLY A 486 2.03 -3.57 34.09
N TYR A 487 2.27 -4.65 33.34
CA TYR A 487 3.41 -5.56 33.53
C TYR A 487 4.04 -6.04 32.22
N HIS A 488 3.83 -5.28 31.14
CA HIS A 488 4.37 -5.55 29.82
C HIS A 488 4.76 -4.24 29.15
N SER A 489 5.54 -4.37 28.09
CA SER A 489 6.17 -3.26 27.38
C SER A 489 6.02 -3.48 25.89
N LEU A 490 5.91 -2.38 25.15
CA LEU A 490 5.89 -2.34 23.69
C LEU A 490 6.89 -1.30 23.20
N ALA A 491 7.41 -1.49 21.99
CA ALA A 491 8.14 -0.48 21.27
C ALA A 491 7.78 -0.50 19.78
N ILE A 492 7.63 0.69 19.20
CA ILE A 492 7.40 0.88 17.77
C ILE A 492 8.74 1.23 17.14
N ARG A 493 9.21 0.37 16.24
CA ARG A 493 10.42 0.60 15.44
C ARG A 493 10.19 1.68 14.38
N GLN A 494 11.27 2.24 13.84
CA GLN A 494 11.20 3.28 12.80
C GLN A 494 10.49 2.81 11.53
N ASP A 495 10.57 1.52 11.21
CA ASP A 495 9.84 0.86 10.12
C ASP A 495 8.34 0.62 10.42
N GLY A 496 7.88 0.99 11.61
CA GLY A 496 6.51 0.79 12.08
C GLY A 496 6.21 -0.61 12.61
N ALA A 497 7.21 -1.50 12.70
CA ALA A 497 7.05 -2.79 13.34
C ALA A 497 6.86 -2.63 14.86
N LEU A 498 5.94 -3.40 15.43
CA LEU A 498 5.67 -3.41 16.86
C LEU A 498 6.34 -4.64 17.50
N VAL A 499 7.12 -4.41 18.56
CA VAL A 499 7.66 -5.48 19.40
C VAL A 499 7.10 -5.37 20.81
N ALA A 500 6.96 -6.51 21.48
CA ALA A 500 6.36 -6.62 22.81
C ALA A 500 7.18 -7.57 23.71
N TRP A 501 7.23 -7.29 25.01
CA TRP A 501 7.84 -8.16 26.02
C TRP A 501 7.23 -8.00 27.42
N GLY A 502 7.56 -8.92 28.33
CA GLY A 502 7.04 -8.96 29.69
C GLY A 502 5.89 -9.94 29.87
N SER A 503 4.98 -9.64 30.81
CA SER A 503 3.85 -10.51 31.17
C SER A 503 2.93 -10.77 29.98
N ASN A 504 2.50 -12.01 29.79
CA ASN A 504 1.61 -12.39 28.68
C ASN A 504 0.46 -13.32 29.09
N ALA A 505 0.16 -13.44 30.39
CA ALA A 505 -0.83 -14.41 30.88
C ALA A 505 -2.26 -14.19 30.33
N SER A 506 -2.56 -13.01 29.80
CA SER A 506 -3.83 -12.68 29.14
C SER A 506 -3.68 -12.48 27.62
N GLY A 507 -2.50 -12.69 27.05
CA GLY A 507 -2.22 -12.48 25.63
C GLY A 507 -1.81 -11.05 25.28
N GLN A 508 -1.53 -10.18 26.27
CA GLN A 508 -1.27 -8.75 26.10
C GLN A 508 -0.03 -8.39 25.26
N LEU A 509 0.81 -9.39 24.92
CA LEU A 509 1.90 -9.20 23.98
C LEU A 509 1.46 -9.36 22.51
N GLY A 510 0.35 -10.04 22.22
CA GLY A 510 -0.15 -10.15 20.84
C GLY A 510 0.68 -11.07 19.93
N ILE A 511 1.43 -12.00 20.52
CA ILE A 511 2.42 -12.87 19.84
C ILE A 511 1.90 -14.28 19.53
N GLY A 512 0.58 -14.50 19.56
CA GLY A 512 -0.04 -15.80 19.30
C GLY A 512 0.11 -16.83 20.42
N SER A 513 0.58 -16.41 21.60
CA SER A 513 0.69 -17.26 22.78
C SER A 513 0.30 -16.50 24.05
N PHE A 514 0.17 -17.22 25.17
CA PHE A 514 -0.03 -16.67 26.52
C PHE A 514 1.24 -16.75 27.38
N SER A 515 2.39 -17.00 26.76
CA SER A 515 3.67 -17.17 27.44
C SER A 515 4.39 -15.84 27.59
N THR A 516 4.82 -15.51 28.81
CA THR A 516 5.65 -14.33 29.10
C THR A 516 6.91 -14.34 28.24
N ALA A 517 7.30 -13.18 27.71
CA ALA A 517 8.52 -13.03 26.91
C ALA A 517 9.61 -12.28 27.68
N SER A 518 10.80 -12.87 27.76
CA SER A 518 11.97 -12.29 28.46
C SER A 518 12.73 -11.23 27.66
N SER A 519 12.44 -11.16 26.36
CA SER A 519 13.06 -10.28 25.38
C SER A 519 11.98 -9.82 24.39
N PRO A 520 12.23 -8.74 23.64
CA PRO A 520 11.31 -8.24 22.62
C PRO A 520 10.97 -9.31 21.59
N VAL A 521 9.68 -9.45 21.29
CA VAL A 521 9.14 -10.36 20.27
C VAL A 521 8.25 -9.56 19.34
N ALA A 522 8.33 -9.80 18.03
CA ALA A 522 7.47 -9.15 17.05
C ALA A 522 5.99 -9.50 17.31
N VAL A 523 5.15 -8.47 17.35
CA VAL A 523 3.69 -8.61 17.38
C VAL A 523 3.24 -8.96 15.97
N ALA A 524 2.31 -9.91 15.84
CA ALA A 524 1.78 -10.34 14.54
C ALA A 524 0.77 -9.32 13.97
N LEU A 525 1.24 -8.10 13.76
CA LEU A 525 0.61 -7.06 12.95
C LEU A 525 1.43 -6.91 11.68
N ASP A 526 0.75 -6.58 10.58
CA ASP A 526 1.43 -5.96 9.44
C ASP A 526 2.22 -4.74 9.99
N PRO A 527 3.45 -4.45 9.52
CA PRO A 527 4.15 -3.20 9.86
C PRO A 527 3.24 -1.97 9.71
N PHE A 528 3.72 -0.76 10.05
CA PHE A 528 2.96 0.51 9.93
C PHE A 528 2.07 0.91 11.12
N VAL A 529 2.38 0.43 12.32
CA VAL A 529 1.83 0.98 13.56
C VAL A 529 2.32 2.42 13.74
N SER A 530 1.39 3.38 13.78
CA SER A 530 1.65 4.82 14.02
C SER A 530 1.64 5.17 15.50
N GLY A 531 0.86 4.44 16.29
CA GLY A 531 0.86 4.57 17.73
C GLY A 531 0.32 3.34 18.44
N ALA A 532 0.62 3.26 19.73
CA ALA A 532 0.17 2.19 20.59
C ALA A 532 -0.15 2.71 22.00
N ALA A 533 -1.00 1.97 22.69
CA ALA A 533 -1.35 2.18 24.09
C ALA A 533 -1.43 0.84 24.81
N ALA A 534 -1.09 0.81 26.09
CA ALA A 534 -1.13 -0.39 26.89
C ALA A 534 -1.80 -0.12 28.23
N GLY A 535 -2.81 -0.91 28.57
CA GLY A 535 -3.50 -0.87 29.84
C GLY A 535 -2.93 -1.87 30.85
N TRP A 536 -3.74 -2.26 31.82
CA TRP A 536 -3.31 -3.23 32.85
C TRP A 536 -2.88 -4.58 32.27
N GLY A 537 -3.66 -5.10 31.32
CA GLY A 537 -3.46 -6.41 30.71
C GLY A 537 -3.99 -6.50 29.28
N HIS A 538 -4.17 -5.38 28.60
CA HIS A 538 -4.54 -5.31 27.19
C HIS A 538 -3.73 -4.23 26.49
N SER A 539 -3.68 -4.30 25.17
CA SER A 539 -2.89 -3.41 24.32
C SER A 539 -3.75 -3.00 23.12
N LEU A 540 -3.48 -1.78 22.65
CA LEU A 540 -4.07 -1.18 21.46
C LEU A 540 -2.92 -0.74 20.55
N ALA A 541 -3.10 -0.87 19.24
CA ALA A 541 -2.26 -0.23 18.25
C ALA A 541 -3.12 0.30 17.11
N TRP A 542 -2.75 1.46 16.58
CA TRP A 542 -3.37 2.02 15.39
C TRP A 542 -2.32 2.32 14.33
N SER A 543 -2.74 2.27 13.07
CA SER A 543 -1.93 2.56 11.89
C SER A 543 -2.12 4.01 11.42
N GLU A 544 -1.27 4.45 10.48
CA GLU A 544 -1.38 5.78 9.87
C GLU A 544 -2.70 5.97 9.08
N ASP A 545 -3.31 4.90 8.56
CA ASP A 545 -4.64 4.97 7.93
C ASP A 545 -5.80 5.02 8.96
N GLY A 546 -5.46 4.99 10.25
CA GLY A 546 -6.40 5.06 11.36
C GLY A 546 -7.14 3.76 11.67
N SER A 547 -6.73 2.62 11.09
CA SER A 547 -7.20 1.32 11.53
C SER A 547 -6.71 1.04 12.96
N LEU A 548 -7.54 0.40 13.78
CA LEU A 548 -7.25 0.10 15.19
C LEU A 548 -7.33 -1.40 15.44
N TRP A 549 -6.36 -1.92 16.19
CA TRP A 549 -6.35 -3.29 16.70
C TRP A 549 -6.22 -3.32 18.22
N ALA A 550 -6.80 -4.35 18.83
CA ALA A 550 -6.74 -4.60 20.26
C ALA A 550 -6.37 -6.07 20.55
N TRP A 551 -5.66 -6.34 21.65
CA TRP A 551 -5.39 -7.70 22.13
C TRP A 551 -5.13 -7.75 23.63
N GLY A 552 -5.08 -8.96 24.19
CA GLY A 552 -4.88 -9.21 25.61
C GLY A 552 -6.16 -9.55 26.36
N ASP A 553 -6.25 -9.10 27.61
CA ASP A 553 -7.39 -9.29 28.51
C ASP A 553 -8.65 -8.68 27.91
N ASN A 554 -9.77 -9.42 27.94
CA ASN A 554 -11.06 -8.97 27.41
C ASN A 554 -12.24 -9.27 28.37
N ARG A 555 -11.98 -9.57 29.64
CA ARG A 555 -13.02 -9.99 30.61
C ARG A 555 -14.12 -8.96 30.84
N ALA A 556 -13.92 -7.69 30.45
CA ALA A 556 -14.90 -6.62 30.52
C ALA A 556 -15.24 -6.01 29.15
N GLY A 557 -14.78 -6.62 28.05
CA GLY A 557 -14.98 -6.14 26.68
C GLY A 557 -14.02 -5.04 26.25
N GLN A 558 -12.88 -4.86 26.94
CA GLN A 558 -11.89 -3.82 26.64
C GLN A 558 -11.21 -3.97 25.27
N LEU A 559 -11.44 -5.07 24.54
CA LEU A 559 -10.97 -5.20 23.16
C LEU A 559 -11.96 -4.64 22.13
N GLY A 560 -13.21 -4.38 22.50
CA GLY A 560 -14.19 -3.75 21.61
C GLY A 560 -14.65 -4.62 20.45
N ASP A 561 -14.34 -5.92 20.46
CA ASP A 561 -14.62 -6.89 19.39
C ASP A 561 -15.98 -7.58 19.52
N GLY A 562 -16.84 -7.09 20.42
CA GLY A 562 -18.14 -7.69 20.73
C GLY A 562 -18.06 -8.97 21.56
N SER A 563 -16.87 -9.39 21.99
CA SER A 563 -16.65 -10.60 22.78
C SER A 563 -16.17 -10.28 24.21
N LEU A 564 -16.01 -11.35 25.02
CA LEU A 564 -15.39 -11.31 26.34
C LEU A 564 -14.16 -12.22 26.44
N SER A 565 -13.68 -12.70 25.30
CA SER A 565 -12.58 -13.66 25.23
C SER A 565 -11.25 -12.95 25.06
N ASN A 566 -10.27 -13.32 25.87
CA ASN A 566 -8.91 -12.83 25.73
C ASN A 566 -8.36 -13.17 24.34
N ARG A 567 -7.54 -12.29 23.76
CA ARG A 567 -6.96 -12.48 22.44
C ARG A 567 -5.44 -12.49 22.54
N ALA A 568 -4.82 -13.60 22.16
CA ALA A 568 -3.36 -13.71 22.06
C ALA A 568 -2.80 -13.11 20.75
N LEU A 569 -3.69 -12.75 19.81
CA LEU A 569 -3.37 -12.05 18.57
C LEU A 569 -4.19 -10.77 18.48
N PRO A 570 -3.66 -9.72 17.82
CA PRO A 570 -4.42 -8.52 17.48
C PRO A 570 -5.73 -8.84 16.77
N VAL A 571 -6.82 -8.19 17.20
CA VAL A 571 -8.13 -8.21 16.51
C VAL A 571 -8.52 -6.79 16.11
N PRO A 572 -9.11 -6.59 14.93
CA PRO A 572 -9.55 -5.26 14.49
C PRO A 572 -10.71 -4.75 15.36
N VAL A 573 -10.72 -3.44 15.62
CA VAL A 573 -11.80 -2.74 16.33
C VAL A 573 -12.57 -1.89 15.32
N ALA A 574 -13.87 -2.15 15.18
CA ALA A 574 -14.70 -1.42 14.23
C ALA A 574 -15.08 -0.02 14.77
N LEU A 575 -14.61 1.03 14.07
CA LEU A 575 -14.91 2.43 14.35
C LEU A 575 -15.36 3.14 13.06
N PRO A 576 -16.20 4.19 13.14
CA PRO A 576 -16.79 4.83 11.95
C PRO A 576 -15.84 5.77 11.19
N ALA A 577 -14.68 6.09 11.76
CA ALA A 577 -13.68 6.96 11.15
C ALA A 577 -12.26 6.57 11.63
N ALA A 578 -11.25 7.13 10.98
CA ALA A 578 -9.84 6.88 11.26
C ALA A 578 -9.46 7.28 12.69
N VAL A 579 -8.78 6.41 13.42
CA VAL A 579 -8.22 6.71 14.75
C VAL A 579 -6.99 7.58 14.63
N VAL A 580 -6.96 8.69 15.39
CA VAL A 580 -5.78 9.57 15.49
C VAL A 580 -5.08 9.43 16.85
N HIS A 581 -5.79 8.94 17.87
CA HIS A 581 -5.23 8.67 19.18
C HIS A 581 -6.01 7.58 19.91
N ALA A 582 -5.33 6.76 20.72
CA ALA A 582 -6.00 5.84 21.64
C ALA A 582 -5.30 5.77 22.99
N ALA A 583 -6.06 5.41 24.03
CA ALA A 583 -5.57 5.17 25.38
C ALA A 583 -6.20 3.91 25.98
N ALA A 584 -5.47 3.24 26.86
CA ALA A 584 -5.87 2.00 27.49
C ALA A 584 -5.70 2.11 29.02
N GLY A 585 -6.78 1.93 29.77
CA GLY A 585 -6.80 2.03 31.23
C GLY A 585 -6.73 0.69 31.94
N GLY A 586 -7.21 0.67 33.19
CA GLY A 586 -7.24 -0.55 34.01
C GLY A 586 -8.06 -1.70 33.42
N GLY A 587 -9.13 -1.37 32.70
CA GLY A 587 -10.01 -2.35 32.03
C GLY A 587 -10.93 -1.72 31.00
N HIS A 588 -10.57 -0.55 30.47
CA HIS A 588 -11.33 0.19 29.46
C HIS A 588 -10.38 0.81 28.45
N SER A 589 -10.93 1.21 27.31
CA SER A 589 -10.20 1.81 26.20
C SER A 589 -10.92 3.06 25.72
N LEU A 590 -10.13 3.99 25.17
CA LEU A 590 -10.58 5.24 24.59
C LEU A 590 -9.93 5.41 23.21
N ALA A 591 -10.66 6.01 22.27
CA ALA A 591 -10.12 6.46 20.99
C ALA A 591 -10.64 7.85 20.63
N VAL A 592 -9.78 8.64 19.99
CA VAL A 592 -10.12 9.88 19.28
C VAL A 592 -10.09 9.57 17.80
N LEU A 593 -11.16 9.92 17.09
CA LEU A 593 -11.23 9.77 15.63
C LEU A 593 -10.83 11.07 14.92
N SER A 594 -10.61 10.98 13.61
CA SER A 594 -10.18 12.11 12.78
C SER A 594 -11.19 13.26 12.69
N ASP A 595 -12.46 13.02 13.02
CA ASP A 595 -13.49 14.05 13.16
C ASP A 595 -13.50 14.72 14.55
N GLY A 596 -12.58 14.33 15.44
CA GLY A 596 -12.47 14.82 16.80
C GLY A 596 -13.42 14.15 17.80
N SER A 597 -14.23 13.17 17.37
CA SER A 597 -15.11 12.43 18.28
C SER A 597 -14.34 11.48 19.20
N VAL A 598 -14.84 11.31 20.43
CA VAL A 598 -14.27 10.37 21.40
C VAL A 598 -15.16 9.15 21.53
N TRP A 599 -14.56 7.97 21.49
CA TRP A 599 -15.21 6.68 21.65
C TRP A 599 -14.59 5.91 22.81
N ALA A 600 -15.39 5.11 23.53
CA ALA A 600 -14.94 4.31 24.66
C ALA A 600 -15.59 2.92 24.68
N TRP A 601 -14.90 1.95 25.27
CA TRP A 601 -15.42 0.60 25.52
C TRP A 601 -14.69 -0.09 26.68
N GLY A 602 -15.21 -1.23 27.11
CA GLY A 602 -14.71 -2.03 28.22
C GLY A 602 -15.48 -1.80 29.53
N MET A 603 -14.77 -1.89 30.65
CA MET A 603 -15.29 -1.74 32.00
C MET A 603 -15.85 -0.33 32.25
N ASN A 604 -17.02 -0.23 32.90
CA ASN A 604 -17.68 1.06 33.17
C ASN A 604 -18.24 1.21 34.60
N THR A 605 -17.77 0.42 35.57
CA THR A 605 -18.34 0.36 36.92
C THR A 605 -18.31 1.67 37.70
N TYR A 606 -17.48 2.63 37.30
CA TYR A 606 -17.37 3.97 37.88
C TYR A 606 -17.70 5.09 36.89
N GLY A 607 -18.26 4.75 35.72
CA GLY A 607 -18.55 5.72 34.67
C GLY A 607 -17.33 6.11 33.82
N GLN A 608 -16.25 5.32 33.84
CA GLN A 608 -15.00 5.61 33.11
C GLN A 608 -15.14 5.64 31.57
N LEU A 609 -16.27 5.19 31.03
CA LEU A 609 -16.59 5.34 29.61
C LEU A 609 -17.23 6.70 29.28
N GLY A 610 -17.79 7.43 30.26
CA GLY A 610 -18.33 8.77 30.02
C GLY A 610 -19.63 8.82 29.22
N ASP A 611 -20.28 7.67 29.00
CA ASP A 611 -21.51 7.55 28.19
C ASP A 611 -22.81 7.84 28.97
N GLY A 612 -22.70 8.39 30.17
CA GLY A 612 -23.82 8.63 31.08
C GLY A 612 -24.34 7.37 31.79
N THR A 613 -23.70 6.22 31.60
CA THR A 613 -24.10 4.95 32.22
C THR A 613 -22.98 4.37 33.09
N LEU A 614 -23.28 3.25 33.76
CA LEU A 614 -22.30 2.45 34.52
C LEU A 614 -22.16 1.03 33.94
N ALA A 615 -22.71 0.79 32.75
CA ALA A 615 -22.71 -0.53 32.12
C ALA A 615 -21.46 -0.70 31.25
N CYS A 616 -20.81 -1.86 31.34
CA CYS A 616 -19.71 -2.21 30.42
C CYS A 616 -20.18 -2.19 28.97
N ARG A 617 -19.28 -1.84 28.05
CA ARG A 617 -19.54 -1.83 26.62
C ARG A 617 -18.56 -2.75 25.92
N TYR A 618 -19.07 -3.72 25.16
CA TYR A 618 -18.23 -4.73 24.49
C TYR A 618 -17.88 -4.33 23.05
N VAL A 619 -18.47 -3.24 22.58
CA VAL A 619 -18.18 -2.56 21.33
C VAL A 619 -18.00 -1.07 21.62
N PRO A 620 -17.24 -0.32 20.81
CA PRO A 620 -17.09 1.12 20.96
C PRO A 620 -18.44 1.85 21.04
N VAL A 621 -18.55 2.79 21.99
CA VAL A 621 -19.66 3.74 22.09
C VAL A 621 -19.11 5.17 22.02
N GLN A 622 -19.81 6.04 21.29
CA GLN A 622 -19.45 7.46 21.21
C GLN A 622 -19.81 8.19 22.50
N LEU A 623 -18.91 9.04 22.98
CA LEU A 623 -19.19 10.00 24.05
C LEU A 623 -19.84 11.25 23.47
N LEU A 624 -20.87 11.76 24.16
CA LEU A 624 -21.55 13.00 23.78
C LEU A 624 -21.20 14.12 24.75
N GLY A 625 -21.26 15.37 24.28
CA GLY A 625 -21.04 16.56 25.12
C GLY A 625 -19.58 16.95 25.34
N LEU A 626 -18.64 16.34 24.62
CA LEU A 626 -17.24 16.78 24.56
C LEU A 626 -17.00 17.68 23.34
N PRO A 627 -16.20 18.76 23.47
CA PRO A 627 -15.60 19.42 22.31
C PRO A 627 -14.75 18.45 21.49
N ALA A 628 -14.45 18.81 20.24
CA ALA A 628 -13.57 18.02 19.38
C ALA A 628 -12.23 17.76 20.07
N ALA A 629 -11.90 16.50 20.32
CA ALA A 629 -10.71 16.08 21.03
C ALA A 629 -9.53 15.85 20.08
N VAL A 630 -8.32 16.01 20.61
CA VAL A 630 -7.07 15.66 19.93
C VAL A 630 -6.27 14.59 20.67
N GLN A 631 -6.53 14.40 21.97
CA GLN A 631 -5.87 13.39 22.78
C GLN A 631 -6.81 12.87 23.88
N VAL A 632 -6.63 11.61 24.26
CA VAL A 632 -7.25 10.98 25.43
C VAL A 632 -6.18 10.33 26.30
N ALA A 633 -6.43 10.26 27.60
CA ALA A 633 -5.63 9.50 28.55
C ALA A 633 -6.53 8.68 29.48
N ALA A 634 -6.08 7.50 29.89
CA ALA A 634 -6.85 6.59 30.73
C ALA A 634 -6.04 6.17 31.95
N GLY A 635 -6.56 6.45 33.14
CA GLY A 635 -6.03 5.92 34.39
C GLY A 635 -6.62 4.55 34.71
N GLN A 636 -6.54 4.13 35.98
CA GLN A 636 -7.07 2.83 36.40
C GLN A 636 -8.59 2.70 36.21
N SER A 637 -9.31 3.79 36.48
CA SER A 637 -10.79 3.82 36.44
C SER A 637 -11.32 5.23 36.17
N HIS A 638 -10.50 6.09 35.57
CA HIS A 638 -10.87 7.44 35.16
C HIS A 638 -10.25 7.74 33.80
N SER A 639 -10.75 8.79 33.17
CA SER A 639 -10.44 9.15 31.80
C SER A 639 -10.28 10.67 31.69
N LEU A 640 -9.40 11.09 30.79
CA LEU A 640 -9.18 12.49 30.43
C LEU A 640 -9.31 12.64 28.91
N ALA A 641 -9.78 13.81 28.47
CA ALA A 641 -9.67 14.27 27.08
C ALA A 641 -9.06 15.67 27.05
N LEU A 642 -8.19 15.88 26.06
CA LEU A 642 -7.72 17.19 25.63
C LEU A 642 -8.48 17.59 24.37
N ALA A 643 -9.22 18.68 24.46
CA ALA A 643 -9.90 19.29 23.34
C ALA A 643 -8.95 20.10 22.45
N ALA A 644 -9.29 20.25 21.17
CA ALA A 644 -8.54 21.05 20.21
C ALA A 644 -8.45 22.54 20.58
N ASP A 645 -9.39 23.02 21.40
CA ASP A 645 -9.40 24.38 21.96
C ASP A 645 -8.49 24.54 23.19
N GLY A 646 -7.76 23.49 23.58
CA GLY A 646 -6.85 23.50 24.73
C GLY A 646 -7.55 23.34 26.07
N THR A 647 -8.83 22.95 26.11
CA THR A 647 -9.55 22.61 27.36
C THR A 647 -9.36 21.14 27.75
N VAL A 648 -9.35 20.87 29.06
CA VAL A 648 -9.20 19.51 29.62
C VAL A 648 -10.52 19.07 30.25
N TRP A 649 -10.91 17.84 29.97
CA TRP A 649 -12.14 17.21 30.48
C TRP A 649 -11.81 15.90 31.17
N ALA A 650 -12.55 15.57 32.24
CA ALA A 650 -12.33 14.37 33.03
C ALA A 650 -13.64 13.64 33.38
N TRP A 651 -13.61 12.31 33.49
CA TRP A 651 -14.74 11.50 33.96
C TRP A 651 -14.29 10.16 34.55
N GLY A 652 -15.23 9.43 35.15
CA GLY A 652 -15.03 8.16 35.82
C GLY A 652 -14.90 8.30 37.34
N ARG A 653 -14.08 7.44 37.94
CA ARG A 653 -13.86 7.40 39.39
C ARG A 653 -13.18 8.69 39.87
N ASN A 654 -13.62 9.26 40.98
CA ASN A 654 -13.09 10.51 41.54
C ASN A 654 -12.59 10.40 42.99
N LEU A 655 -12.45 9.18 43.52
CA LEU A 655 -11.85 9.00 44.85
C LEU A 655 -10.44 9.60 44.88
N GLY A 656 -10.19 10.52 45.82
CA GLY A 656 -8.93 11.27 45.92
C GLY A 656 -8.81 12.45 44.96
N GLY A 657 -9.88 12.84 44.26
CA GLY A 657 -9.93 14.07 43.45
C GLY A 657 -9.30 14.00 42.06
N ARG A 658 -9.11 12.79 41.51
CA ARG A 658 -8.41 12.57 40.23
C ARG A 658 -9.08 13.19 39.00
N LEU A 659 -10.33 13.65 39.12
CA LEU A 659 -11.01 14.41 38.07
C LEU A 659 -10.71 15.92 38.13
N GLY A 660 -10.20 16.45 39.24
CA GLY A 660 -9.78 17.85 39.33
C GLY A 660 -10.94 18.85 39.42
N ASP A 661 -12.17 18.37 39.61
CA ASP A 661 -13.39 19.18 39.62
C ASP A 661 -13.73 19.80 41.00
N GLY A 662 -12.78 19.76 41.94
CA GLY A 662 -12.96 20.24 43.31
C GLY A 662 -13.79 19.30 44.19
N THR A 663 -14.17 18.12 43.70
CA THR A 663 -15.00 17.16 44.43
C THR A 663 -14.30 15.79 44.55
N THR A 664 -15.00 14.84 45.18
CA THR A 664 -14.61 13.43 45.24
C THR A 664 -15.68 12.50 44.66
N ALA A 665 -16.68 13.06 43.98
CA ALA A 665 -17.80 12.32 43.42
C ALA A 665 -17.46 11.80 42.01
N ASP A 666 -17.74 10.52 41.77
CA ASP A 666 -17.58 9.89 40.45
C ASP A 666 -18.47 10.60 39.41
N ARG A 667 -18.02 10.65 38.15
CA ARG A 667 -18.72 11.31 37.05
C ARG A 667 -18.93 10.34 35.90
N ALA A 668 -20.18 9.98 35.61
CA ALA A 668 -20.52 9.14 34.46
C ALA A 668 -20.55 9.90 33.12
N MET A 669 -20.39 11.22 33.16
CA MET A 669 -20.27 12.09 31.99
C MET A 669 -19.04 13.00 32.15
N PRO A 670 -18.40 13.41 31.05
CA PRO A 670 -17.31 14.38 31.06
C PRO A 670 -17.65 15.67 31.79
N VAL A 671 -16.73 16.13 32.65
CA VAL A 671 -16.77 17.43 33.29
C VAL A 671 -15.50 18.23 32.96
N PRO A 672 -15.59 19.55 32.77
CA PRO A 672 -14.42 20.38 32.48
C PRO A 672 -13.55 20.53 33.73
N VAL A 673 -12.23 20.53 33.55
CA VAL A 673 -11.25 20.81 34.61
C VAL A 673 -10.84 22.28 34.53
N ALA A 674 -11.18 23.04 35.57
CA ALA A 674 -10.93 24.48 35.59
C ALA A 674 -9.44 24.82 35.75
N GLY A 675 -9.01 25.95 35.18
CA GLY A 675 -7.65 26.50 35.38
C GLY A 675 -6.55 25.94 34.47
N LEU A 676 -6.91 25.19 33.42
CA LEU A 676 -5.98 24.53 32.49
C LEU A 676 -6.08 25.03 31.05
N ALA A 677 -6.38 26.31 30.84
CA ALA A 677 -6.49 26.87 29.49
C ALA A 677 -5.14 26.80 28.75
N GLY A 678 -5.17 26.39 27.48
CA GLY A 678 -3.95 26.23 26.67
C GLY A 678 -3.18 24.94 26.95
N ALA A 679 -3.85 23.89 27.42
CA ALA A 679 -3.24 22.58 27.55
C ALA A 679 -2.84 22.02 26.17
N VAL A 680 -1.68 21.36 26.13
CA VAL A 680 -1.12 20.71 24.92
C VAL A 680 -0.86 19.22 25.11
N SER A 681 -0.88 18.74 26.36
CA SER A 681 -0.78 17.31 26.66
C SER A 681 -1.47 16.98 27.97
N VAL A 682 -2.09 15.79 28.04
CA VAL A 682 -2.65 15.21 29.26
C VAL A 682 -2.09 13.81 29.51
N SER A 683 -1.92 13.46 30.78
CA SER A 683 -1.50 12.11 31.20
C SER A 683 -2.27 11.68 32.44
N ALA A 684 -2.61 10.40 32.53
CA ALA A 684 -3.37 9.83 33.63
C ALA A 684 -2.59 8.69 34.27
N GLY A 685 -2.26 8.84 35.55
CA GLY A 685 -1.69 7.74 36.33
C GLY A 685 -2.78 6.84 36.92
N LEU A 686 -2.42 5.91 37.82
CA LEU A 686 -3.40 4.99 38.41
C LEU A 686 -4.54 5.76 39.13
N ASN A 687 -4.16 6.77 39.93
CA ASN A 687 -5.09 7.51 40.79
C ASN A 687 -4.88 9.04 40.76
N PHE A 688 -4.15 9.55 39.78
CA PHE A 688 -3.85 10.97 39.64
C PHE A 688 -3.81 11.35 38.16
N SER A 689 -3.75 12.63 37.88
CA SER A 689 -3.82 13.21 36.55
C SER A 689 -2.83 14.37 36.43
N ALA A 690 -2.38 14.63 35.21
CA ALA A 690 -1.49 15.73 34.91
C ALA A 690 -1.83 16.37 33.56
N ALA A 691 -1.54 17.66 33.44
CA ALA A 691 -1.66 18.42 32.20
C ALA A 691 -0.47 19.34 32.02
N LEU A 692 0.03 19.41 30.79
CA LEU A 692 1.08 20.33 30.34
C LEU A 692 0.45 21.44 29.52
N LEU A 693 0.75 22.70 29.86
CA LEU A 693 0.32 23.87 29.10
C LEU A 693 1.36 24.22 28.03
N SER A 694 0.92 24.97 27.01
CA SER A 694 1.76 25.39 25.88
C SER A 694 2.98 26.24 26.26
N ASP A 695 2.97 26.87 27.44
CA ASP A 695 4.08 27.65 27.97
C ASP A 695 5.09 26.81 28.78
N GLY A 696 4.90 25.49 28.82
CA GLY A 696 5.74 24.55 29.59
C GLY A 696 5.36 24.43 31.07
N THR A 697 4.27 25.07 31.51
CA THR A 697 3.76 24.93 32.87
C THR A 697 3.08 23.58 33.08
N LEU A 698 3.46 22.89 34.15
CA LEU A 698 2.91 21.60 34.54
C LEU A 698 1.91 21.73 35.69
N TYR A 699 0.75 21.09 35.54
CA TYR A 699 -0.22 20.88 36.62
C TYR A 699 -0.42 19.39 36.89
N ALA A 700 -0.62 19.04 38.16
CA ALA A 700 -0.99 17.70 38.60
C ALA A 700 -2.12 17.74 39.64
N TRP A 701 -2.95 16.70 39.72
CA TRP A 701 -4.01 16.57 40.72
C TRP A 701 -4.43 15.13 40.98
N GLY A 702 -5.20 14.89 42.02
CA GLY A 702 -5.65 13.59 42.47
C GLY A 702 -4.89 13.08 43.70
N ARG A 703 -4.70 11.76 43.77
CA ARG A 703 -4.03 11.12 44.91
C ARG A 703 -2.56 11.50 44.98
N ASN A 704 -2.04 11.76 46.18
CA ASN A 704 -0.66 12.20 46.41
C ASN A 704 0.09 11.44 47.52
N SER A 705 -0.38 10.27 47.94
CA SER A 705 0.20 9.53 49.07
C SER A 705 1.69 9.16 48.92
N SER A 706 2.22 9.19 47.70
CA SER A 706 3.60 8.85 47.35
C SER A 706 4.38 10.06 46.82
N GLY A 707 3.81 11.26 46.85
CA GLY A 707 4.40 12.49 46.29
C GLY A 707 4.29 12.61 44.78
N GLN A 708 3.42 11.83 44.13
CA GLN A 708 3.28 11.78 42.67
C GLN A 708 2.84 13.10 42.02
N LEU A 709 2.30 14.04 42.81
CA LEU A 709 1.97 15.38 42.31
C LEU A 709 3.16 16.33 42.34
N GLY A 710 4.24 16.01 43.07
CA GLY A 710 5.47 16.80 43.10
C GLY A 710 5.38 18.20 43.71
N ASP A 711 4.29 18.48 44.44
CA ASP A 711 4.05 19.77 45.08
C ASP A 711 4.76 19.89 46.44
N SER A 712 5.74 19.04 46.71
CA SER A 712 6.47 18.91 47.98
C SER A 712 5.58 18.51 49.16
N THR A 713 4.40 17.95 48.90
CA THR A 713 3.48 17.42 49.91
C THR A 713 3.11 15.97 49.63
N THR A 714 2.33 15.37 50.53
CA THR A 714 1.66 14.07 50.33
C THR A 714 0.14 14.20 50.38
N ALA A 715 -0.38 15.43 50.31
CA ALA A 715 -1.80 15.71 50.40
C ALA A 715 -2.46 15.58 49.02
N ASP A 716 -3.58 14.86 48.96
CA ASP A 716 -4.41 14.78 47.76
C ASP A 716 -4.88 16.17 47.33
N ARG A 717 -4.98 16.38 46.01
CA ARG A 717 -5.42 17.65 45.42
C ARG A 717 -6.68 17.43 44.61
N LEU A 718 -7.79 18.04 45.07
CA LEU A 718 -9.09 17.92 44.40
C LEU A 718 -9.21 18.83 43.16
N SER A 719 -8.24 19.73 42.95
CA SER A 719 -8.13 20.63 41.80
C SER A 719 -6.67 20.67 41.36
N PRO A 720 -6.40 21.03 40.09
CA PRO A 720 -5.04 21.20 39.57
C PRO A 720 -4.15 22.03 40.49
N VAL A 721 -2.99 21.49 40.87
CA VAL A 721 -1.90 22.23 41.53
C VAL A 721 -0.73 22.35 40.57
N GLN A 722 -0.12 23.54 40.52
CA GLN A 722 1.08 23.76 39.71
C GLN A 722 2.27 23.02 40.34
N VAL A 723 3.01 22.29 39.51
CA VAL A 723 4.25 21.62 39.92
C VAL A 723 5.41 22.62 39.76
N PRO A 724 6.30 22.76 40.76
CA PRO A 724 7.39 23.75 40.73
C PRO A 724 8.55 23.30 39.82
N VAL A 725 8.30 23.28 38.51
CA VAL A 725 9.23 22.90 37.44
C VAL A 725 9.03 23.83 36.25
N ALA A 726 10.08 24.05 35.43
CA ALA A 726 10.02 24.90 34.26
C ALA A 726 10.50 24.16 33.01
N GLY A 727 10.04 24.61 31.84
CA GLY A 727 10.54 24.14 30.54
C GLY A 727 10.18 22.69 30.19
N VAL A 728 9.08 22.16 30.74
CA VAL A 728 8.62 20.79 30.44
C VAL A 728 8.04 20.72 29.02
N VAL A 729 8.41 19.69 28.28
CA VAL A 729 7.94 19.43 26.90
C VAL A 729 7.22 18.09 26.74
N GLU A 730 7.44 17.14 27.65
CA GLU A 730 6.78 15.83 27.62
C GLU A 730 6.43 15.37 29.04
N ILE A 731 5.31 14.66 29.19
CA ILE A 731 4.85 14.08 30.46
C ILE A 731 4.39 12.63 30.26
N ALA A 732 4.73 11.76 31.22
CA ALA A 732 4.23 10.39 31.26
C ALA A 732 3.94 9.95 32.70
N ALA A 733 2.67 9.67 32.98
CA ALA A 733 2.21 9.17 34.27
C ALA A 733 2.11 7.64 34.27
N GLY A 734 2.62 7.01 35.33
CA GLY A 734 2.44 5.58 35.61
C GLY A 734 1.57 5.36 36.83
N ASN A 735 1.85 4.32 37.62
CA ASN A 735 1.03 4.02 38.80
C ASN A 735 0.97 5.17 39.82
N GLU A 736 2.12 5.47 40.41
CA GLU A 736 2.32 6.51 41.42
C GLU A 736 3.58 7.34 41.11
N THR A 737 3.97 7.39 39.84
CA THR A 737 5.20 8.04 39.37
C THR A 737 4.86 8.88 38.16
N LEU A 738 5.46 10.07 38.06
CA LEU A 738 5.32 10.97 36.90
C LEU A 738 6.72 11.33 36.39
N PHE A 739 6.95 11.05 35.11
CA PHE A 739 8.14 11.41 34.37
C PHE A 739 7.90 12.67 33.54
N LEU A 740 8.90 13.53 33.48
CA LEU A 740 8.90 14.79 32.75
C LEU A 740 10.16 14.86 31.90
N ALA A 741 10.06 15.28 30.64
CA ALA A 741 11.21 15.71 29.86
C ALA A 741 11.21 17.24 29.76
N ALA A 742 12.36 17.86 29.99
CA ALA A 742 12.57 19.27 29.77
C ALA A 742 13.15 19.53 28.37
N ALA A 743 12.97 20.75 27.86
CA ALA A 743 13.46 21.17 26.55
C ALA A 743 14.99 21.09 26.37
N ASP A 744 15.74 20.97 27.47
CA ASP A 744 17.19 20.79 27.45
C ASP A 744 17.63 19.32 27.45
N GLY A 745 16.68 18.38 27.32
CA GLY A 745 16.95 16.94 27.36
C GLY A 745 16.88 16.30 28.74
N THR A 746 16.76 17.10 29.81
CA THR A 746 16.73 16.59 31.18
C THR A 746 15.46 15.79 31.45
N VAL A 747 15.62 14.58 32.02
CA VAL A 747 14.50 13.79 32.52
C VAL A 747 14.36 13.97 34.04
N LEU A 748 13.19 14.46 34.45
CA LEU A 748 12.81 14.61 35.85
C LEU A 748 11.75 13.58 36.23
N VAL A 749 11.77 13.16 37.49
CA VAL A 749 10.90 12.14 38.06
C VAL A 749 10.35 12.59 39.41
N GLN A 750 9.09 12.23 39.68
CA GLN A 750 8.43 12.46 40.96
C GLN A 750 7.50 11.30 41.33
N GLY A 751 7.19 11.17 42.62
CA GLY A 751 6.36 10.10 43.17
C GLY A 751 7.14 8.89 43.67
N SER A 752 6.52 7.71 43.56
CA SER A 752 7.09 6.46 44.05
C SER A 752 8.31 6.03 43.24
N ASN A 753 9.34 5.58 43.95
CA ASN A 753 10.51 4.87 43.42
C ASN A 753 10.78 3.61 44.27
N ALA A 754 9.74 3.01 44.85
CA ALA A 754 9.86 1.84 45.71
C ALA A 754 10.34 0.58 44.98
N SER A 755 10.19 0.53 43.65
CA SER A 755 10.67 -0.57 42.80
C SER A 755 11.88 -0.17 41.93
N GLY A 756 12.46 1.02 42.13
CA GLY A 756 13.56 1.52 41.30
C GLY A 756 13.12 2.11 39.96
N GLN A 757 11.81 2.28 39.73
CA GLN A 757 11.25 2.72 38.45
C GLN A 757 11.60 4.17 38.07
N ALA A 758 12.11 4.97 39.00
CA ALA A 758 12.58 6.32 38.72
C ALA A 758 14.05 6.36 38.25
N GLY A 759 14.76 5.22 38.28
CA GLY A 759 16.12 5.12 37.75
C GLY A 759 17.21 5.83 38.57
N LEU A 760 16.93 6.19 39.83
CA LEU A 760 17.85 6.97 40.67
C LEU A 760 19.03 6.19 41.27
N GLY A 761 19.10 4.87 41.09
CA GLY A 761 20.08 3.99 41.75
C GLY A 761 19.81 3.74 43.24
N SER A 762 18.81 4.42 43.81
CA SER A 762 18.30 4.24 45.18
C SER A 762 16.79 3.97 45.14
N LEU A 763 16.20 3.60 46.29
CA LEU A 763 14.76 3.37 46.44
C LEU A 763 14.17 4.42 47.40
N GLY A 764 12.93 4.84 47.19
CA GLY A 764 12.25 5.81 48.07
C GLY A 764 11.09 6.54 47.42
N GLY A 765 10.53 7.54 48.10
CA GLY A 765 9.56 8.47 47.52
C GLY A 765 10.23 9.80 47.13
N ILE A 766 9.71 10.45 46.09
CA ILE A 766 10.25 11.68 45.51
C ILE A 766 9.15 12.74 45.57
N LEU A 767 9.18 13.60 46.59
CA LEU A 767 8.10 14.57 46.87
C LEU A 767 8.14 15.80 45.96
N SER A 768 9.28 16.04 45.29
CA SER A 768 9.52 17.16 44.37
C SER A 768 10.32 16.63 43.18
N PRO A 769 10.13 17.15 41.95
CA PRO A 769 10.86 16.69 40.76
C PRO A 769 12.37 16.54 41.00
N ALA A 770 12.91 15.35 40.73
CA ALA A 770 14.32 15.03 40.84
C ALA A 770 14.86 14.53 39.50
N GLN A 771 16.12 14.83 39.17
CA GLN A 771 16.74 14.36 37.93
C GLN A 771 17.00 12.85 37.97
N ALA A 772 16.59 12.15 36.91
CA ALA A 772 16.92 10.74 36.73
C ALA A 772 18.39 10.58 36.34
N ASN A 773 19.06 9.57 36.89
CA ASN A 773 20.49 9.35 36.64
C ASN A 773 20.74 8.68 35.29
N GLY A 774 21.73 9.17 34.55
CA GLY A 774 22.25 8.50 33.34
C GLY A 774 21.33 8.56 32.12
N LEU A 775 20.44 9.56 32.06
CA LEU A 775 19.62 9.85 30.88
C LEU A 775 20.05 11.19 30.28
N ASP A 776 20.36 11.18 28.98
CA ASP A 776 20.61 12.38 28.18
C ASP A 776 19.72 12.25 26.92
N LEU A 777 18.66 13.06 26.84
CA LEU A 777 17.81 13.11 25.65
C LEU A 777 18.33 14.26 24.76
N ASP A 778 18.40 14.07 23.45
CA ASP A 778 18.76 15.17 22.54
C ASP A 778 17.63 16.22 22.55
N PRO A 779 17.91 17.50 22.82
CA PRO A 779 16.91 18.58 22.94
C PRO A 779 15.92 18.69 21.77
#